data_AF-A0A7U9Q074-F1
#
_entry.id   AF-A0A7U9Q074-F1
#
_cell.length_a   1.000
_cell.length_b   1.000
_cell.length_c   1.000
_cell.angle_alpha   90.00
_cell.angle_beta   90.00
_cell.angle_gamma   90.00
#
_symmetry.space_group_name_H-M   'P 1'
#
loop_
_entity.id
_entity.type
_entity.pdbx_description
1 polymer ?
#
loop_
_entity_poly.entity_id
_entity_poly.type
_entity_poly.pdbx_seq_one_letter_code
_entity_poly.pdbx_strand_id
1 'polypeptide(L)'
;MTTTSSPGRGPQPAGIAQGCIATVAGNGTAGYLSDGGPATLTQLNWPHGVALDKNGNLYIAERGNHRVRRVTPQGIITTVAGNGQAGYVSDGGPATATKLYSPAAVAVDGAGNLYIADLDNHRIRKVDTAGVITTVAGNGTAGYISDGGPATATPINTPTGVAVDLQGNLYFAEWNNHRVRKVDTRGIITTVAGSGQAGYVSDGGPATATKLYHPAGLRADANGNLYIADNSNHRVRKVDTRGIITTVAGNGTAGYVSDGGPATATSISGPLDVCLDDAGHLYIAESDNHRIRTVASDGTIATVAGNGTAGYVDDGGPAASTRLYYPRSVALDRAGNLYIADGSNHRVRGVTSVATMTPPPPPTADLYGEVVSSPSVQTGQEFDLGARIKNRGPNPADGQYVTVVLNLADGLRGPVGTTGQRLTRTFPGQVLQPQQGSLDGVFRITVPGDTPPGQYTSTLEIQYGGDLNLKDNTYTLPVIVVVPQPPTDERALTITQDTVPQAAPGQRTAFNVKFDAAGSRPVNPGDIVQRYTAPSGFTFPGQPTYAYYNTAQGVVSGNLDYRIEDGGRTLIVTANPHVNTTSSDTGPLYYTIPIQARPDAAAGTFQNGSASIGRHTPVQLTGTVTGSAQNETALRAHQESVPQAAPGQSTTFNLEIRSLNDQPVNPGTIEQRFTAPTGFAFTGGASYGYYYVQPAVTGNLDTRLEDGGRTLVISSNPHVNTGSTDKTALIYTIGIRALADAEPGTESDDGSAAIGRLTPVPLSARVG
;
A
#
# COMPACT_ATOMS: atom_id res chain seq x y z
N MET A 1 -13.34 37.74 -38.66
CA MET A 1 -14.61 37.32 -38.01
C MET A 1 -14.59 35.80 -37.94
N THR A 2 -14.57 35.25 -36.73
CA THR A 2 -14.42 33.84 -36.40
C THR A 2 -15.76 33.11 -36.56
N THR A 3 -15.80 31.94 -37.21
CA THR A 3 -16.98 31.05 -37.16
C THR A 3 -16.59 29.71 -36.59
N THR A 4 -16.42 29.63 -35.26
CA THR A 4 -16.44 28.33 -34.55
C THR A 4 -16.96 28.43 -33.10
N SER A 5 -17.18 29.63 -32.57
CA SER A 5 -18.31 29.90 -31.67
C SER A 5 -19.51 30.28 -32.54
N SER A 6 -20.67 29.66 -32.33
CA SER A 6 -21.92 30.07 -32.99
C SER A 6 -22.21 31.56 -32.76
N PRO A 7 -22.42 32.43 -33.77
CA PRO A 7 -22.91 33.79 -33.53
C PRO A 7 -24.29 33.89 -32.89
N GLY A 8 -25.07 32.82 -32.84
CA GLY A 8 -26.32 32.75 -32.09
C GLY A 8 -26.07 32.33 -30.64
N ARG A 9 -27.01 32.68 -29.75
CA ARG A 9 -27.07 32.09 -28.41
C ARG A 9 -27.69 30.71 -28.52
N GLY A 10 -27.02 29.70 -27.98
CA GLY A 10 -27.58 28.36 -27.95
C GLY A 10 -28.73 28.22 -26.96
N PRO A 11 -29.36 27.03 -26.86
CA PRO A 11 -30.37 26.77 -25.84
C PRO A 11 -29.73 26.91 -24.45
N GLN A 12 -30.27 27.75 -23.59
CA GLN A 12 -29.88 27.83 -22.18
C GLN A 12 -31.16 27.98 -21.36
N PRO A 13 -31.30 27.32 -20.21
CA PRO A 13 -32.45 27.56 -19.36
C PRO A 13 -32.41 29.00 -18.84
N ALA A 14 -33.57 29.65 -18.79
CA ALA A 14 -33.66 31.03 -18.35
C ALA A 14 -33.34 31.18 -16.86
N GLY A 15 -32.71 32.30 -16.49
CA GLY A 15 -32.54 32.69 -15.09
C GLY A 15 -31.39 32.01 -14.32
N ILE A 16 -30.50 31.28 -15.00
CA ILE A 16 -29.34 30.68 -14.34
C ILE A 16 -28.21 31.71 -14.21
N ALA A 17 -27.60 31.77 -13.04
CA ALA A 17 -26.43 32.61 -12.78
C ALA A 17 -25.20 32.20 -13.61
N GLN A 18 -24.27 33.13 -13.79
CA GLN A 18 -22.97 32.87 -14.43
C GLN A 18 -22.23 31.74 -13.70
N GLY A 19 -21.62 30.83 -14.46
CA GLY A 19 -20.87 29.69 -13.94
C GLY A 19 -21.72 28.57 -13.34
N CYS A 20 -23.05 28.68 -13.37
CA CYS A 20 -23.94 27.59 -13.00
C CYS A 20 -24.26 26.69 -14.19
N ILE A 21 -24.60 25.43 -13.89
CA ILE A 21 -24.89 24.39 -14.86
C ILE A 21 -26.37 23.98 -14.83
N ALA A 22 -26.94 23.63 -15.98
CA ALA A 22 -28.25 23.00 -16.06
C ALA A 22 -28.40 22.09 -17.28
N THR A 23 -29.48 21.32 -17.34
CA THR A 23 -29.79 20.45 -18.45
C THR A 23 -30.43 21.23 -19.59
N VAL A 24 -29.87 21.11 -20.80
CA VAL A 24 -30.40 21.73 -22.03
C VAL A 24 -31.12 20.72 -22.92
N ALA A 25 -30.80 19.42 -22.78
CA ALA A 25 -31.48 18.34 -23.47
C ALA A 25 -31.34 17.01 -22.72
N GLY A 26 -32.36 16.15 -22.80
CA GLY A 26 -32.41 14.87 -22.11
C GLY A 26 -32.93 15.00 -20.67
N ASN A 27 -33.55 13.93 -20.18
CA ASN A 27 -34.15 13.87 -18.83
C ASN A 27 -33.42 12.89 -17.89
N GLY A 28 -32.35 12.24 -18.36
CA GLY A 28 -31.59 11.26 -17.60
C GLY A 28 -31.96 9.80 -17.83
N THR A 29 -33.05 9.54 -18.54
CA THR A 29 -33.44 8.19 -18.91
C THR A 29 -32.97 7.89 -20.34
N ALA A 30 -32.24 6.79 -20.49
CA ALA A 30 -31.85 6.27 -21.80
C ALA A 30 -33.09 5.90 -22.61
N GLY A 31 -33.22 6.45 -23.82
CA GLY A 31 -34.35 6.15 -24.70
C GLY A 31 -34.54 7.23 -25.74
N TYR A 32 -35.70 7.25 -26.39
CA TYR A 32 -36.09 8.26 -27.37
C TYR A 32 -37.53 8.69 -27.12
N LEU A 33 -37.76 10.01 -27.10
CA LEU A 33 -39.09 10.61 -27.17
C LEU A 33 -39.21 11.45 -28.45
N SER A 34 -40.44 11.51 -28.97
CA SER A 34 -40.82 12.14 -30.24
C SER A 34 -40.21 13.53 -30.47
N ASP A 35 -40.13 13.93 -31.74
CA ASP A 35 -39.68 15.26 -32.13
C ASP A 35 -40.75 16.35 -31.88
N GLY A 36 -40.30 17.61 -31.86
CA GLY A 36 -41.15 18.80 -31.75
C GLY A 36 -41.46 19.27 -30.33
N GLY A 37 -41.09 18.47 -29.32
CA GLY A 37 -41.28 18.82 -27.90
C GLY A 37 -40.08 19.55 -27.27
N PRO A 38 -40.21 19.93 -25.98
CA PRO A 38 -39.11 20.51 -25.21
C PRO A 38 -37.94 19.52 -25.06
N ALA A 39 -36.74 19.99 -25.35
CA ALA A 39 -35.51 19.18 -25.33
C ALA A 39 -35.20 18.63 -23.93
N THR A 40 -35.53 19.35 -22.87
CA THR A 40 -35.30 18.93 -21.48
C THR A 40 -36.23 17.82 -20.99
N LEU A 41 -37.32 17.56 -21.71
CA LEU A 41 -38.26 16.47 -21.38
C LEU A 41 -38.00 15.20 -22.18
N THR A 42 -37.23 15.29 -23.27
CA THR A 42 -36.94 14.14 -24.13
C THR A 42 -36.03 13.11 -23.43
N GLN A 43 -36.01 11.90 -23.97
CA GLN A 43 -35.01 10.90 -23.61
C GLN A 43 -33.89 10.95 -24.64
N LEU A 44 -32.64 10.97 -24.18
CA LEU A 44 -31.45 10.83 -25.01
C LEU A 44 -30.78 9.52 -24.67
N ASN A 45 -30.17 8.86 -25.65
CA ASN A 45 -29.37 7.67 -25.38
C ASN A 45 -27.91 7.88 -25.76
N TRP A 46 -27.07 8.01 -24.74
CA TRP A 46 -25.62 8.18 -24.86
C TRP A 46 -25.23 9.32 -25.82
N PRO A 47 -25.59 10.58 -25.51
CA PRO A 47 -25.14 11.72 -26.31
C PRO A 47 -23.62 11.76 -26.30
N HIS A 48 -23.01 11.82 -27.49
CA HIS A 48 -21.58 11.66 -27.65
C HIS A 48 -20.90 12.93 -28.16
N GLY A 49 -21.30 13.42 -29.33
CA GLY A 49 -20.77 14.65 -29.92
C GLY A 49 -21.78 15.79 -29.88
N VAL A 50 -21.31 17.01 -29.63
CA VAL A 50 -22.13 18.23 -29.72
C VAL A 50 -21.47 19.31 -30.58
N ALA A 51 -22.26 20.08 -31.32
CA ALA A 51 -21.79 21.25 -32.07
C ALA A 51 -22.90 22.30 -32.18
N LEU A 52 -22.54 23.57 -32.39
CA LEU A 52 -23.51 24.61 -32.67
C LEU A 52 -23.34 25.16 -34.10
N ASP A 53 -24.46 25.44 -34.76
CA ASP A 53 -24.46 26.21 -36.02
C ASP A 53 -24.42 27.71 -35.75
N LYS A 54 -24.33 28.53 -36.80
CA LYS A 54 -24.25 30.00 -36.65
C LYS A 54 -25.50 30.68 -36.06
N ASN A 55 -26.64 29.99 -36.01
CA ASN A 55 -27.90 30.53 -35.48
C ASN A 55 -28.14 30.12 -34.02
N GLY A 56 -27.23 29.33 -33.42
CA GLY A 56 -27.34 28.84 -32.05
C GLY A 56 -28.07 27.51 -31.95
N ASN A 57 -28.34 26.82 -33.07
CA ASN A 57 -28.91 25.48 -32.99
C ASN A 57 -27.84 24.50 -32.50
N LEU A 58 -28.15 23.73 -31.46
CA LEU A 58 -27.30 22.70 -30.89
C LEU A 58 -27.58 21.36 -31.57
N TYR A 59 -26.57 20.77 -32.19
CA TYR A 59 -26.61 19.45 -32.80
C TYR A 59 -26.01 18.42 -31.84
N ILE A 60 -26.66 17.27 -31.71
CA ILE A 60 -26.31 16.21 -30.76
C ILE A 60 -26.23 14.89 -31.52
N ALA A 61 -25.04 14.28 -31.57
CA ALA A 61 -24.88 12.90 -32.01
C ALA A 61 -25.35 11.97 -30.88
N GLU A 62 -26.50 11.35 -31.05
CA GLU A 62 -27.03 10.36 -30.11
C GLU A 62 -26.53 8.97 -30.50
N ARG A 63 -25.40 8.58 -29.95
CA ARG A 63 -24.72 7.33 -30.31
C ARG A 63 -25.61 6.11 -30.10
N GLY A 64 -26.29 6.05 -28.95
CA GLY A 64 -27.16 4.92 -28.59
C GLY A 64 -28.49 4.86 -29.33
N ASN A 65 -28.92 5.97 -29.94
CA ASN A 65 -30.16 6.04 -30.73
C ASN A 65 -29.92 6.17 -32.24
N HIS A 66 -28.67 6.01 -32.69
CA HIS A 66 -28.29 5.96 -34.11
C HIS A 66 -28.85 7.13 -34.95
N ARG A 67 -28.80 8.33 -34.37
CA ARG A 67 -29.35 9.55 -34.99
C ARG A 67 -28.61 10.80 -34.55
N VAL A 68 -28.84 11.89 -35.28
CA VAL A 68 -28.45 13.24 -34.87
C VAL A 68 -29.69 14.07 -34.60
N ARG A 69 -29.73 14.72 -33.43
CA ARG A 69 -30.78 15.66 -33.06
C ARG A 69 -30.30 17.09 -33.21
N ARG A 70 -31.24 18.00 -33.39
CA ARG A 70 -31.06 19.44 -33.34
C ARG A 70 -32.00 20.03 -32.29
N VAL A 71 -31.44 20.83 -31.38
CA VAL A 71 -32.15 21.65 -30.41
C VAL A 71 -32.04 23.11 -30.82
N THR A 72 -33.18 23.76 -31.01
CA THR A 72 -33.23 25.20 -31.33
C THR A 72 -32.90 26.05 -30.10
N PRO A 73 -32.55 27.35 -30.25
CA PRO A 73 -32.40 28.25 -29.11
C PRO A 73 -33.62 28.33 -28.19
N GLN A 74 -34.82 28.06 -28.73
CA GLN A 74 -36.08 27.99 -27.98
C GLN A 74 -36.25 26.66 -27.22
N GLY A 75 -35.28 25.75 -27.28
CA GLY A 75 -35.31 24.48 -26.58
C GLY A 75 -36.20 23.41 -27.23
N ILE A 76 -36.51 23.51 -28.52
CA ILE A 76 -37.29 22.49 -29.26
C ILE A 76 -36.36 21.49 -29.93
N ILE A 77 -36.55 20.19 -29.69
CA ILE A 77 -35.73 19.11 -30.25
C ILE A 77 -36.37 18.46 -31.48
N THR A 78 -35.56 18.18 -32.51
CA THR A 78 -35.97 17.52 -33.76
C THR A 78 -34.87 16.58 -34.27
N THR A 79 -35.22 15.49 -34.95
CA THR A 79 -34.28 14.62 -35.64
C THR A 79 -33.90 15.25 -36.98
N VAL A 80 -32.60 15.34 -37.26
CA VAL A 80 -32.09 15.92 -38.52
C VAL A 80 -31.33 14.91 -39.38
N ALA A 81 -30.88 13.80 -38.81
CA ALA A 81 -30.29 12.69 -39.57
C ALA A 81 -30.45 11.36 -38.81
N GLY A 82 -30.62 10.26 -39.56
CA GLY A 82 -30.81 8.92 -39.01
C GLY A 82 -32.25 8.65 -38.58
N ASN A 83 -32.70 7.41 -38.77
CA ASN A 83 -34.07 6.96 -38.46
C ASN A 83 -34.16 6.12 -37.18
N GLY A 84 -33.08 5.99 -36.42
CA GLY A 84 -33.02 5.19 -35.20
C GLY A 84 -32.60 3.73 -35.38
N GLN A 85 -32.38 3.27 -36.59
CA GLN A 85 -31.90 1.91 -36.89
C GLN A 85 -30.42 1.95 -37.27
N ALA A 86 -29.64 1.02 -36.70
CA ALA A 86 -28.24 0.83 -37.05
C ALA A 86 -28.08 0.41 -38.52
N GLY A 87 -27.04 0.95 -39.18
CA GLY A 87 -26.58 0.52 -40.49
C GLY A 87 -26.51 1.66 -41.51
N TYR A 88 -26.47 1.30 -42.79
CA TYR A 88 -26.34 2.22 -43.93
C TYR A 88 -27.38 1.86 -45.02
N VAL A 89 -27.82 2.85 -45.81
CA VAL A 89 -28.75 2.64 -46.93
C VAL A 89 -28.12 3.09 -48.25
N SER A 90 -28.14 4.39 -48.53
CA SER A 90 -27.57 5.01 -49.71
C SER A 90 -27.38 6.52 -49.49
N ASP A 91 -26.69 7.15 -50.43
CA ASP A 91 -26.55 8.60 -50.50
C ASP A 91 -27.62 9.22 -51.41
N GLY A 92 -27.80 10.55 -51.32
CA GLY A 92 -28.68 11.35 -52.18
C GLY A 92 -30.14 11.43 -51.73
N GLY A 93 -30.51 10.72 -50.65
CA GLY A 93 -31.86 10.75 -50.07
C GLY A 93 -32.00 11.69 -48.85
N PRO A 94 -33.22 11.81 -48.30
CA PRO A 94 -33.47 12.57 -47.08
C PRO A 94 -32.67 12.03 -45.88
N ALA A 95 -31.98 12.91 -45.17
CA ALA A 95 -31.13 12.55 -44.03
C ALA A 95 -31.89 11.86 -42.91
N THR A 96 -33.17 12.22 -42.68
CA THR A 96 -34.02 11.63 -41.63
C THR A 96 -34.56 10.24 -41.98
N ALA A 97 -34.50 9.83 -43.26
CA ALA A 97 -34.93 8.51 -43.71
C ALA A 97 -33.79 7.47 -43.69
N THR A 98 -32.54 7.93 -43.71
CA THR A 98 -31.35 7.06 -43.75
C THR A 98 -31.09 6.34 -42.42
N LYS A 99 -30.22 5.32 -42.46
CA LYS A 99 -29.66 4.69 -41.27
C LYS A 99 -28.29 5.28 -40.97
N LEU A 100 -28.00 5.48 -39.69
CA LEU A 100 -26.66 5.77 -39.18
C LEU A 100 -26.28 4.63 -38.22
N TYR A 101 -25.00 4.48 -37.91
CA TYR A 101 -24.54 3.49 -36.95
C TYR A 101 -23.58 4.12 -35.95
N SER A 102 -24.09 4.30 -34.73
CA SER A 102 -23.35 4.87 -33.59
C SER A 102 -22.65 6.20 -33.89
N PRO A 103 -23.36 7.23 -34.40
CA PRO A 103 -22.71 8.49 -34.76
C PRO A 103 -21.97 9.08 -33.54
N ALA A 104 -20.70 9.43 -33.72
CA ALA A 104 -19.81 9.78 -32.61
C ALA A 104 -19.57 11.29 -32.48
N ALA A 105 -19.50 12.01 -33.60
CA ALA A 105 -19.26 13.45 -33.62
C ALA A 105 -20.04 14.14 -34.72
N VAL A 106 -20.28 15.44 -34.51
CA VAL A 106 -20.93 16.34 -35.46
C VAL A 106 -20.15 17.64 -35.58
N ALA A 107 -20.16 18.25 -36.76
CA ALA A 107 -19.66 19.60 -36.99
C ALA A 107 -20.58 20.32 -37.98
N VAL A 108 -20.68 21.64 -37.89
CA VAL A 108 -21.50 22.44 -38.81
C VAL A 108 -20.64 23.52 -39.45
N ASP A 109 -20.67 23.63 -40.78
CA ASP A 109 -19.93 24.67 -41.49
C ASP A 109 -20.68 26.01 -41.52
N GLY A 110 -20.01 27.06 -42.00
CA GLY A 110 -20.58 28.41 -42.08
C GLY A 110 -21.79 28.53 -43.02
N ALA A 111 -21.97 27.59 -43.94
CA ALA A 111 -23.15 27.52 -44.81
C ALA A 111 -24.33 26.79 -44.15
N GLY A 112 -24.10 26.08 -43.04
CA GLY A 112 -25.11 25.31 -42.32
C GLY A 112 -25.16 23.84 -42.72
N ASN A 113 -24.17 23.31 -43.44
CA ASN A 113 -24.09 21.88 -43.69
C ASN A 113 -23.58 21.15 -42.43
N LEU A 114 -24.21 20.02 -42.11
CA LEU A 114 -23.87 19.17 -40.97
C LEU A 114 -22.99 18.01 -41.43
N TYR A 115 -21.84 17.84 -40.81
CA TYR A 115 -20.93 16.71 -40.99
C TYR A 115 -21.07 15.76 -39.80
N ILE A 116 -21.08 14.46 -40.07
CA ILE A 116 -21.35 13.41 -39.08
C ILE A 116 -20.27 12.34 -39.20
N ALA A 117 -19.58 12.04 -38.10
CA ALA A 117 -18.75 10.84 -37.99
C ALA A 117 -19.65 9.63 -37.71
N ASP A 118 -19.98 8.91 -38.78
CA ASP A 118 -20.84 7.72 -38.77
C ASP A 118 -19.97 6.49 -38.45
N LEU A 119 -19.62 6.39 -37.16
CA LEU A 119 -18.47 5.65 -36.63
C LEU A 119 -18.42 4.18 -37.08
N ASP A 120 -19.50 3.44 -36.84
CA ASP A 120 -19.55 2.00 -37.12
C ASP A 120 -19.89 1.71 -38.59
N ASN A 121 -20.31 2.72 -39.35
CA ASN A 121 -20.43 2.64 -40.80
C ASN A 121 -19.14 3.03 -41.53
N HIS A 122 -18.08 3.41 -40.81
CA HIS A 122 -16.77 3.80 -41.37
C HIS A 122 -16.88 4.89 -42.46
N ARG A 123 -17.69 5.91 -42.19
CA ARG A 123 -17.95 7.01 -43.12
C ARG A 123 -18.00 8.35 -42.39
N ILE A 124 -17.60 9.41 -43.10
CA ILE A 124 -18.02 10.77 -42.77
C ILE A 124 -19.17 11.14 -43.71
N ARG A 125 -20.32 11.51 -43.12
CA ARG A 125 -21.53 11.88 -43.85
C ARG A 125 -21.73 13.39 -43.79
N LYS A 126 -22.28 13.97 -44.86
CA LYS A 126 -22.67 15.38 -44.94
C LYS A 126 -24.17 15.47 -45.20
N VAL A 127 -24.86 16.26 -44.40
CA VAL A 127 -26.25 16.69 -44.63
C VAL A 127 -26.22 18.13 -45.08
N ASP A 128 -26.72 18.41 -46.28
CA ASP A 128 -26.79 19.77 -46.80
C ASP A 128 -27.98 20.55 -46.22
N THR A 129 -28.09 21.83 -46.57
CA THR A 129 -29.18 22.70 -46.10
C THR A 129 -30.56 22.32 -46.65
N ALA A 130 -30.62 21.47 -47.68
CA ALA A 130 -31.87 20.90 -48.20
C ALA A 130 -32.26 19.60 -47.47
N GLY A 131 -31.42 19.11 -46.54
CA GLY A 131 -31.66 17.89 -45.79
C GLY A 131 -31.27 16.62 -46.55
N VAL A 132 -30.44 16.71 -47.59
CA VAL A 132 -29.94 15.55 -48.35
C VAL A 132 -28.63 15.06 -47.74
N ILE A 133 -28.52 13.74 -47.52
CA ILE A 133 -27.31 13.12 -46.97
C ILE A 133 -26.43 12.51 -48.06
N THR A 134 -25.11 12.73 -47.97
CA THR A 134 -24.08 12.16 -48.85
C THR A 134 -22.85 11.72 -48.08
N THR A 135 -22.07 10.78 -48.62
CA THR A 135 -20.78 10.39 -48.07
C THR A 135 -19.69 11.30 -48.64
N VAL A 136 -18.87 11.89 -47.76
CA VAL A 136 -17.76 12.78 -48.14
C VAL A 136 -16.38 12.19 -47.87
N ALA A 137 -16.30 11.15 -47.03
CA ALA A 137 -15.10 10.34 -46.84
C ALA A 137 -15.47 8.94 -46.35
N GLY A 138 -14.65 7.94 -46.69
CA GLY A 138 -14.91 6.55 -46.33
C GLY A 138 -15.77 5.83 -47.37
N ASN A 139 -15.44 4.58 -47.67
CA ASN A 139 -16.22 3.72 -48.58
C ASN A 139 -17.09 2.70 -47.81
N GLY A 140 -17.00 2.66 -46.49
CA GLY A 140 -17.73 1.74 -45.62
C GLY A 140 -16.99 0.49 -45.16
N THR A 141 -15.74 0.31 -45.56
CA THR A 141 -14.89 -0.76 -45.03
C THR A 141 -13.85 -0.18 -44.06
N ALA A 142 -13.63 -0.88 -42.95
CA ALA A 142 -12.55 -0.57 -42.02
C ALA A 142 -11.21 -0.82 -42.71
N GLY A 143 -10.34 0.18 -42.75
CA GLY A 143 -9.01 0.04 -43.31
C GLY A 143 -8.32 1.37 -43.53
N TYR A 144 -7.22 1.35 -44.27
CA TYR A 144 -6.46 2.52 -44.66
C TYR A 144 -5.82 2.28 -46.04
N ILE A 145 -5.86 3.29 -46.91
CA ILE A 145 -5.05 3.38 -48.12
C ILE A 145 -4.25 4.69 -48.05
N SER A 146 -3.09 4.72 -48.73
CA SER A 146 -2.21 5.89 -48.83
C SER A 146 -2.94 7.18 -49.22
N ASP A 147 -2.34 8.30 -48.87
CA ASP A 147 -2.84 9.64 -49.17
C ASP A 147 -2.85 9.98 -50.67
N GLY A 148 -3.57 11.04 -51.03
CA GLY A 148 -3.59 11.63 -52.38
C GLY A 148 -4.74 11.16 -53.28
N GLY A 149 -5.53 10.18 -52.84
CA GLY A 149 -6.69 9.67 -53.58
C GLY A 149 -8.03 10.35 -53.23
N PRO A 150 -9.13 9.99 -53.92
CA PRO A 150 -10.48 10.43 -53.57
C PRO A 150 -10.92 9.93 -52.19
N ALA A 151 -11.41 10.83 -51.35
CA ALA A 151 -11.80 10.52 -49.98
C ALA A 151 -12.94 9.50 -49.89
N THR A 152 -13.89 9.53 -50.82
CA THR A 152 -15.07 8.62 -50.87
C THR A 152 -14.73 7.20 -51.34
N ALA A 153 -13.57 7.00 -51.97
CA ALA A 153 -13.08 5.69 -52.39
C ALA A 153 -12.19 5.03 -51.32
N THR A 154 -11.70 5.81 -50.36
CA THR A 154 -10.71 5.37 -49.37
C THR A 154 -11.38 4.66 -48.19
N PRO A 155 -10.94 3.45 -47.78
CA PRO A 155 -11.39 2.86 -46.52
C PRO A 155 -10.83 3.68 -45.35
N ILE A 156 -11.67 3.89 -44.34
CA ILE A 156 -11.31 4.58 -43.10
C ILE A 156 -11.72 3.72 -41.92
N ASN A 157 -11.12 3.89 -40.75
CA ASN A 157 -11.39 3.02 -39.61
C ASN A 157 -11.89 3.82 -38.40
N THR A 158 -13.14 3.56 -38.02
CA THR A 158 -13.83 4.13 -36.85
C THR A 158 -13.60 5.64 -36.69
N PRO A 159 -14.18 6.48 -37.57
CA PRO A 159 -14.09 7.93 -37.41
C PRO A 159 -14.78 8.39 -36.12
N THR A 160 -14.08 9.15 -35.28
CA THR A 160 -14.56 9.55 -33.93
C THR A 160 -14.73 11.05 -33.74
N GLY A 161 -13.86 11.86 -34.35
CA GLY A 161 -13.92 13.32 -34.31
C GLY A 161 -14.09 13.89 -35.72
N VAL A 162 -14.80 15.03 -35.83
CA VAL A 162 -15.00 15.74 -37.10
C VAL A 162 -14.94 17.25 -36.88
N ALA A 163 -14.24 17.96 -37.76
CA ALA A 163 -14.14 19.41 -37.76
C ALA A 163 -14.10 19.95 -39.20
N VAL A 164 -14.53 21.18 -39.41
CA VAL A 164 -14.49 21.86 -40.71
C VAL A 164 -13.89 23.24 -40.54
N ASP A 165 -12.94 23.60 -41.39
CA ASP A 165 -12.31 24.93 -41.37
C ASP A 165 -13.09 25.95 -42.22
N LEU A 166 -12.65 27.22 -42.17
CA LEU A 166 -13.29 28.32 -42.90
C LEU A 166 -13.15 28.20 -44.42
N GLN A 167 -12.18 27.43 -44.89
CA GLN A 167 -11.94 27.15 -46.30
C GLN A 167 -12.79 25.97 -46.80
N GLY A 168 -13.52 25.30 -45.92
CA GLY A 168 -14.35 24.14 -46.24
C GLY A 168 -13.58 22.83 -46.28
N ASN A 169 -12.35 22.78 -45.75
CA ASN A 169 -11.65 21.51 -45.57
C ASN A 169 -12.21 20.77 -44.36
N LEU A 170 -12.40 19.46 -44.54
CA LEU A 170 -12.90 18.55 -43.52
C LEU A 170 -11.73 17.85 -42.84
N TYR A 171 -11.72 17.83 -41.52
CA TYR A 171 -10.76 17.10 -40.69
C TYR A 171 -11.49 16.03 -39.90
N PHE A 172 -10.92 14.83 -39.80
CA PHE A 172 -11.48 13.77 -38.97
C PHE A 172 -10.41 12.88 -38.36
N ALA A 173 -10.69 12.37 -37.17
CA ALA A 173 -9.82 11.44 -36.47
C ALA A 173 -10.26 10.01 -36.76
N GLU A 174 -9.30 9.15 -37.08
CA GLU A 174 -9.51 7.71 -37.21
C GLU A 174 -8.98 7.03 -35.95
N TRP A 175 -9.89 6.58 -35.08
CA TRP A 175 -9.55 6.06 -33.77
C TRP A 175 -8.60 4.87 -33.88
N ASN A 176 -9.01 3.85 -34.65
CA ASN A 176 -8.26 2.61 -34.82
C ASN A 176 -7.10 2.70 -35.81
N ASN A 177 -7.06 3.72 -36.68
CA ASN A 177 -5.89 3.95 -37.54
C ASN A 177 -4.89 4.94 -36.91
N HIS A 178 -5.14 5.45 -35.70
CA HIS A 178 -4.23 6.33 -34.96
C HIS A 178 -3.73 7.55 -35.77
N ARG A 179 -4.63 8.13 -36.56
CA ARG A 179 -4.34 9.21 -37.51
C ARG A 179 -5.43 10.27 -37.47
N VAL A 180 -5.04 11.47 -37.88
CA VAL A 180 -5.97 12.55 -38.24
C VAL A 180 -5.82 12.82 -39.73
N ARG A 181 -6.95 12.80 -40.43
CA ARG A 181 -7.05 12.97 -41.88
C ARG A 181 -7.69 14.31 -42.22
N LYS A 182 -7.33 14.82 -43.39
CA LYS A 182 -7.91 16.02 -44.00
C LYS A 182 -8.45 15.67 -45.39
N VAL A 183 -9.65 16.13 -45.70
CA VAL A 183 -10.22 16.14 -47.05
C VAL A 183 -10.31 17.59 -47.51
N ASP A 184 -9.64 17.90 -48.61
CA ASP A 184 -9.70 19.23 -49.20
C ASP A 184 -11.01 19.47 -49.98
N THR A 185 -11.22 20.70 -50.44
CA THR A 185 -12.43 21.07 -51.20
C THR A 185 -12.55 20.38 -52.56
N ARG A 186 -11.50 19.69 -53.03
CA ARG A 186 -11.51 18.86 -54.25
C ARG A 186 -11.85 17.40 -53.94
N GLY A 187 -12.02 17.04 -52.67
CA GLY A 187 -12.31 15.69 -52.24
C GLY A 187 -11.09 14.79 -52.12
N ILE A 188 -9.88 15.35 -52.02
CA ILE A 188 -8.63 14.59 -51.87
C ILE A 188 -8.28 14.41 -50.40
N ILE A 189 -8.02 13.15 -49.99
CA ILE A 189 -7.66 12.80 -48.61
C ILE A 189 -6.14 12.81 -48.37
N THR A 190 -5.72 13.37 -47.24
CA THR A 190 -4.33 13.41 -46.77
C THR A 190 -4.25 13.18 -45.26
N THR A 191 -3.11 12.72 -44.76
CA THR A 191 -2.82 12.60 -43.33
C THR A 191 -2.17 13.89 -42.84
N VAL A 192 -2.70 14.47 -41.77
CA VAL A 192 -2.17 15.71 -41.16
C VAL A 192 -1.49 15.48 -39.82
N ALA A 193 -1.83 14.38 -39.13
CA ALA A 193 -1.14 13.97 -37.91
C ALA A 193 -1.23 12.46 -37.69
N GLY A 194 -0.20 11.89 -37.07
CA GLY A 194 -0.11 10.46 -36.74
C GLY A 194 0.51 9.62 -37.86
N SER A 195 1.40 8.72 -37.47
CA SER A 195 2.07 7.76 -38.34
C SER A 195 1.24 6.50 -38.58
N GLY A 196 0.13 6.33 -37.86
CA GLY A 196 -0.69 5.13 -37.82
C GLY A 196 -0.22 4.03 -36.87
N GLN A 197 0.78 4.33 -36.05
CA GLN A 197 1.22 3.49 -34.94
C GLN A 197 0.77 4.11 -33.62
N ALA A 198 0.22 3.28 -32.73
CA ALA A 198 -0.15 3.67 -31.39
C ALA A 198 1.08 4.13 -30.58
N GLY A 199 0.87 5.13 -29.72
CA GLY A 199 1.84 5.59 -28.73
C GLY A 199 2.17 7.07 -28.90
N TYR A 200 3.29 7.49 -28.31
CA TYR A 200 3.72 8.89 -28.26
C TYR A 200 5.16 9.04 -28.74
N VAL A 201 5.45 10.16 -29.40
CA VAL A 201 6.80 10.65 -29.70
C VAL A 201 6.87 12.10 -29.20
N SER A 202 8.07 12.53 -28.80
CA SER A 202 8.36 13.88 -28.30
C SER A 202 7.81 14.99 -29.20
N ASP A 203 7.57 16.15 -28.60
CA ASP A 203 7.12 17.35 -29.31
C ASP A 203 8.21 17.97 -30.19
N GLY A 204 7.78 18.88 -31.09
CA GLY A 204 8.65 19.70 -31.94
C GLY A 204 8.99 19.09 -33.30
N GLY A 205 8.58 17.85 -33.56
CA GLY A 205 8.75 17.17 -34.84
C GLY A 205 7.56 17.31 -35.81
N PRO A 206 7.67 16.75 -37.04
CA PRO A 206 6.58 16.71 -37.99
C PRO A 206 5.37 15.90 -37.47
N ALA A 207 4.18 16.48 -37.56
CA ALA A 207 2.94 15.87 -37.07
C ALA A 207 2.62 14.53 -37.75
N THR A 208 2.95 14.36 -39.03
CA THR A 208 2.74 13.11 -39.77
C THR A 208 3.69 11.98 -39.37
N ALA A 209 4.82 12.32 -38.72
CA ALA A 209 5.79 11.34 -38.22
C ALA A 209 5.55 10.94 -36.76
N THR A 210 4.75 11.70 -35.99
CA THR A 210 4.46 11.37 -34.58
C THR A 210 3.64 10.09 -34.46
N LYS A 211 3.65 9.48 -33.28
CA LYS A 211 2.64 8.50 -32.87
C LYS A 211 1.51 9.24 -32.14
N LEU A 212 0.28 8.85 -32.43
CA LEU A 212 -0.93 9.22 -31.68
C LEU A 212 -1.53 7.92 -31.15
N TYR A 213 -2.35 7.99 -30.11
CA TYR A 213 -3.05 6.82 -29.60
C TYR A 213 -4.52 7.11 -29.39
N HIS A 214 -5.34 6.53 -30.27
CA HIS A 214 -6.78 6.75 -30.32
C HIS A 214 -7.16 8.24 -30.38
N PRO A 215 -6.73 8.99 -31.42
CA PRO A 215 -7.14 10.39 -31.54
C PRO A 215 -8.67 10.50 -31.62
N ALA A 216 -9.20 11.50 -30.96
CA ALA A 216 -10.64 11.68 -30.76
C ALA A 216 -11.10 13.05 -31.32
N GLY A 217 -11.69 13.91 -30.49
CA GLY A 217 -12.16 15.22 -30.89
C GLY A 217 -11.05 16.11 -31.48
N LEU A 218 -11.48 16.96 -32.41
CA LEU A 218 -10.63 17.82 -33.22
C LEU A 218 -11.19 19.24 -33.24
N ARG A 219 -10.31 20.24 -33.20
CA ARG A 219 -10.72 21.64 -33.36
C ARG A 219 -9.66 22.44 -34.12
N ALA A 220 -10.06 23.07 -35.23
CA ALA A 220 -9.23 24.06 -35.89
C ALA A 220 -9.43 25.45 -35.25
N ASP A 221 -8.35 26.21 -35.08
CA ASP A 221 -8.41 27.63 -34.70
C ASP A 221 -8.44 28.54 -35.94
N ALA A 222 -8.67 29.84 -35.71
CA ALA A 222 -8.77 30.84 -36.78
C ALA A 222 -7.47 31.05 -37.57
N ASN A 223 -6.33 30.64 -37.01
CA ASN A 223 -5.03 30.71 -37.67
C ASN A 223 -4.72 29.44 -38.47
N GLY A 224 -5.60 28.44 -38.44
CA GLY A 224 -5.43 27.17 -39.13
C GLY A 224 -4.62 26.13 -38.35
N ASN A 225 -4.36 26.34 -37.05
CA ASN A 225 -3.78 25.30 -36.21
C ASN A 225 -4.86 24.27 -35.83
N LEU A 226 -4.47 23.00 -35.68
CA LEU A 226 -5.37 21.91 -35.33
C LEU A 226 -5.07 21.38 -33.93
N TYR A 227 -6.06 21.40 -33.05
CA TYR A 227 -6.04 20.80 -31.73
C TYR A 227 -6.64 19.40 -31.78
N ILE A 228 -5.99 18.44 -31.12
CA ILE A 228 -6.28 17.01 -31.19
C ILE A 228 -6.34 16.47 -29.76
N ALA A 229 -7.46 15.87 -29.39
CA ALA A 229 -7.54 15.05 -28.19
C ALA A 229 -6.84 13.69 -28.46
N ASP A 230 -5.62 13.54 -27.97
CA ASP A 230 -4.81 12.32 -28.10
C ASP A 230 -5.13 11.40 -26.92
N ASN A 231 -6.33 10.81 -26.99
CA ASN A 231 -7.08 10.29 -25.85
C ASN A 231 -6.28 9.31 -24.98
N SER A 232 -5.76 8.24 -25.58
CA SER A 232 -5.08 7.18 -24.86
C SER A 232 -3.61 7.52 -24.54
N ASN A 233 -3.11 8.64 -25.06
CA ASN A 233 -1.85 9.23 -24.62
C ASN A 233 -2.04 10.28 -23.53
N HIS A 234 -3.27 10.52 -23.06
CA HIS A 234 -3.57 11.46 -21.98
C HIS A 234 -3.04 12.88 -22.24
N ARG A 235 -3.18 13.34 -23.50
CA ARG A 235 -2.66 14.63 -23.95
C ARG A 235 -3.66 15.33 -24.86
N VAL A 236 -3.59 16.66 -24.89
CA VAL A 236 -4.09 17.47 -26.00
C VAL A 236 -2.90 17.98 -26.79
N ARG A 237 -2.92 17.72 -28.10
CA ARG A 237 -1.85 18.08 -29.03
C ARG A 237 -2.31 19.22 -29.93
N LYS A 238 -1.38 20.06 -30.37
CA LYS A 238 -1.58 21.13 -31.35
C LYS A 238 -0.65 20.89 -32.52
N VAL A 239 -1.19 20.93 -33.73
CA VAL A 239 -0.44 20.95 -34.99
C VAL A 239 -0.51 22.36 -35.54
N ASP A 240 0.65 23.00 -35.73
CA ASP A 240 0.71 24.33 -36.32
C ASP A 240 0.59 24.30 -37.85
N THR A 241 0.48 25.48 -38.46
CA THR A 241 0.38 25.62 -39.93
C THR A 241 1.62 25.16 -40.71
N ARG A 242 2.75 24.93 -40.02
CA ARG A 242 3.98 24.34 -40.61
C ARG A 242 3.98 22.82 -40.51
N GLY A 243 2.98 22.22 -39.86
CA GLY A 243 2.88 20.79 -39.63
C GLY A 243 3.73 20.30 -38.47
N ILE A 244 4.09 21.16 -37.51
CA ILE A 244 4.82 20.78 -36.30
C ILE A 244 3.84 20.49 -35.16
N ILE A 245 4.04 19.38 -34.45
CA ILE A 245 3.18 18.97 -33.33
C ILE A 245 3.80 19.30 -31.96
N THR A 246 2.98 19.83 -31.06
CA THR A 246 3.35 20.13 -29.67
C THR A 246 2.24 19.73 -28.70
N THR A 247 2.56 19.44 -27.44
CA THR A 247 1.58 19.21 -26.37
C THR A 247 1.17 20.55 -25.77
N VAL A 248 -0.15 20.75 -25.62
CA VAL A 248 -0.72 21.97 -25.01
C VAL A 248 -1.41 21.70 -23.67
N ALA A 249 -1.75 20.44 -23.38
CA ALA A 249 -2.22 20.01 -22.07
C ALA A 249 -1.93 18.52 -21.84
N GLY A 250 -1.68 18.14 -20.59
CA GLY A 250 -1.39 16.77 -20.19
C GLY A 250 0.10 16.39 -20.27
N ASN A 251 0.59 15.69 -19.27
CA ASN A 251 1.96 15.18 -19.20
C ASN A 251 2.09 13.72 -19.72
N GLY A 252 0.97 13.06 -20.01
CA GLY A 252 0.92 11.66 -20.47
C GLY A 252 0.61 10.61 -19.43
N THR A 253 0.51 10.99 -18.15
CA THR A 253 0.06 10.12 -17.08
C THR A 253 -1.44 10.32 -16.89
N ALA A 254 -2.21 9.22 -16.94
CA ALA A 254 -3.62 9.25 -16.59
C ALA A 254 -3.80 9.71 -15.14
N GLY A 255 -4.68 10.67 -14.92
CA GLY A 255 -5.05 11.12 -13.58
C GLY A 255 -5.36 12.61 -13.55
N TYR A 256 -5.39 13.17 -12.35
CA TYR A 256 -5.63 14.59 -12.10
C TYR A 256 -4.71 15.04 -10.95
N VAL A 257 -4.12 16.24 -11.06
CA VAL A 257 -3.28 16.82 -9.99
C VAL A 257 -4.02 17.95 -9.28
N SER A 258 -4.13 19.11 -9.93
CA SER A 258 -4.77 20.32 -9.39
C SER A 258 -5.10 21.31 -10.50
N ASP A 259 -5.78 22.39 -10.13
CA ASP A 259 -6.02 23.56 -10.98
C ASP A 259 -5.02 24.67 -10.65
N GLY A 260 -4.83 25.62 -11.57
CA GLY A 260 -3.95 26.77 -11.43
C GLY A 260 -2.49 26.53 -11.82
N GLY A 261 -2.11 25.29 -12.15
CA GLY A 261 -0.77 24.94 -12.62
C GLY A 261 -0.61 24.99 -14.16
N PRO A 262 0.61 24.78 -14.69
CA PRO A 262 0.84 24.69 -16.13
C PRO A 262 0.13 23.48 -16.75
N ALA A 263 -0.62 23.72 -17.82
CA ALA A 263 -1.41 22.69 -18.51
C ALA A 263 -0.57 21.52 -19.01
N THR A 264 0.67 21.77 -19.46
CA THR A 264 1.59 20.75 -19.97
C THR A 264 2.26 19.92 -18.87
N ALA A 265 2.22 20.37 -17.62
CA ALA A 265 2.80 19.66 -16.47
C ALA A 265 1.79 18.79 -15.72
N THR A 266 0.49 19.11 -15.78
CA THR A 266 -0.54 18.34 -15.08
C THR A 266 -0.82 16.99 -15.74
N SER A 267 -1.26 16.03 -14.94
CA SER A 267 -1.97 14.83 -15.44
C SER A 267 -3.38 15.21 -15.88
N ILE A 268 -3.80 14.67 -17.02
CA ILE A 268 -5.19 14.66 -17.49
C ILE A 268 -5.56 13.21 -17.83
N SER A 269 -6.84 12.85 -17.88
CA SER A 269 -7.28 11.48 -18.16
C SER A 269 -8.34 11.42 -19.24
N GLY A 270 -8.12 10.53 -20.21
CA GLY A 270 -8.95 10.32 -21.39
C GLY A 270 -9.59 11.60 -21.98
N PRO A 271 -8.80 12.62 -22.42
CA PRO A 271 -9.39 13.74 -23.13
C PRO A 271 -10.10 13.20 -24.38
N LEU A 272 -11.40 13.46 -24.51
CA LEU A 272 -12.20 12.92 -25.63
C LEU A 272 -12.57 13.98 -26.66
N ASP A 273 -12.66 15.24 -26.23
CA ASP A 273 -12.99 16.34 -27.12
C ASP A 273 -12.39 17.67 -26.64
N VAL A 274 -12.26 18.60 -27.58
CA VAL A 274 -11.70 19.93 -27.35
C VAL A 274 -12.46 21.01 -28.11
N CYS A 275 -12.63 22.18 -27.51
CA CYS A 275 -13.13 23.36 -28.19
C CYS A 275 -12.39 24.63 -27.76
N LEU A 276 -12.58 25.72 -28.51
CA LEU A 276 -11.92 27.01 -28.26
C LEU A 276 -12.97 28.11 -28.18
N ASP A 277 -12.75 29.10 -27.31
CA ASP A 277 -13.45 30.37 -27.35
C ASP A 277 -12.80 31.37 -28.34
N ASP A 278 -13.39 32.55 -28.49
CA ASP A 278 -12.89 33.61 -29.38
C ASP A 278 -11.54 34.21 -28.89
N ALA A 279 -11.19 34.05 -27.61
CA ALA A 279 -9.92 34.48 -27.05
C ALA A 279 -8.80 33.42 -27.21
N GLY A 280 -9.16 32.21 -27.65
CA GLY A 280 -8.25 31.08 -27.82
C GLY A 280 -8.06 30.23 -26.56
N HIS A 281 -8.87 30.40 -25.52
CA HIS A 281 -8.88 29.48 -24.38
C HIS A 281 -9.39 28.12 -24.81
N LEU A 282 -8.66 27.08 -24.41
CA LEU A 282 -8.92 25.70 -24.80
C LEU A 282 -9.76 25.01 -23.73
N TYR A 283 -10.88 24.43 -24.11
CA TYR A 283 -11.74 23.63 -23.24
C TYR A 283 -11.59 22.15 -23.59
N ILE A 284 -11.47 21.30 -22.58
CA ILE A 284 -11.12 19.89 -22.72
C ILE A 284 -12.15 19.05 -21.97
N ALA A 285 -12.81 18.12 -22.67
CA ALA A 285 -13.64 17.09 -22.05
C ALA A 285 -12.74 15.96 -21.56
N GLU A 286 -12.41 15.95 -20.27
CA GLU A 286 -11.71 14.83 -19.63
C GLU A 286 -12.73 13.76 -19.23
N SER A 287 -13.03 12.87 -20.17
CA SER A 287 -14.08 11.84 -20.01
C SER A 287 -13.83 10.98 -18.77
N ASP A 288 -12.60 10.50 -18.60
CA ASP A 288 -12.26 9.53 -17.56
C ASP A 288 -12.03 10.18 -16.19
N ASN A 289 -11.84 11.51 -16.16
CA ASN A 289 -11.79 12.30 -14.92
C ASN A 289 -13.11 13.01 -14.60
N HIS A 290 -14.18 12.74 -15.37
CA HIS A 290 -15.53 13.26 -15.16
C HIS A 290 -15.60 14.79 -14.99
N ARG A 291 -14.83 15.53 -15.80
CA ARG A 291 -14.74 16.98 -15.72
C ARG A 291 -14.45 17.64 -17.06
N ILE A 292 -14.74 18.93 -17.13
CA ILE A 292 -14.29 19.81 -18.20
C ILE A 292 -13.21 20.74 -17.66
N ARG A 293 -12.09 20.81 -18.37
CA ARG A 293 -10.99 21.73 -18.07
C ARG A 293 -10.99 22.90 -19.03
N THR A 294 -10.40 24.01 -18.62
CA THR A 294 -10.00 25.12 -19.47
C THR A 294 -8.50 25.33 -19.36
N VAL A 295 -7.85 25.72 -20.44
CA VAL A 295 -6.47 26.19 -20.49
C VAL A 295 -6.48 27.63 -20.96
N ALA A 296 -6.04 28.53 -20.10
CA ALA A 296 -5.92 29.94 -20.38
C ALA A 296 -4.77 30.23 -21.37
N SER A 297 -4.74 31.43 -21.92
CA SER A 297 -3.76 31.84 -22.94
C SER A 297 -2.31 31.88 -22.42
N ASP A 298 -2.14 32.00 -21.10
CA ASP A 298 -0.85 31.88 -20.39
C ASP A 298 -0.42 30.42 -20.15
N GLY A 299 -1.25 29.44 -20.51
CA GLY A 299 -1.01 28.02 -20.31
C GLY A 299 -1.48 27.48 -18.95
N THR A 300 -2.20 28.26 -18.14
CA THR A 300 -2.75 27.82 -16.86
C THR A 300 -3.99 26.95 -17.06
N ILE A 301 -4.07 25.78 -16.41
CA ILE A 301 -5.23 24.87 -16.49
C ILE A 301 -6.15 25.00 -15.27
N ALA A 302 -7.47 24.99 -15.47
CA ALA A 302 -8.45 25.00 -14.39
C ALA A 302 -9.68 24.14 -14.71
N THR A 303 -10.45 23.73 -13.70
CA THR A 303 -11.73 23.03 -13.86
C THR A 303 -12.85 24.04 -14.03
N VAL A 304 -13.68 23.85 -15.04
CA VAL A 304 -14.85 24.72 -15.31
C VAL A 304 -16.18 24.02 -15.09
N ALA A 305 -16.20 22.68 -15.14
CA ALA A 305 -17.37 21.89 -14.79
C ALA A 305 -16.97 20.49 -14.32
N GLY A 306 -17.70 19.93 -13.34
CA GLY A 306 -17.48 18.58 -12.84
C GLY A 306 -16.42 18.50 -11.75
N ASN A 307 -16.76 17.88 -10.61
CA ASN A 307 -15.87 17.74 -9.46
C ASN A 307 -15.01 16.45 -9.48
N GLY A 308 -15.14 15.64 -10.53
CA GLY A 308 -14.42 14.37 -10.69
C GLY A 308 -15.13 13.14 -10.12
N THR A 309 -16.28 13.29 -9.49
CA THR A 309 -17.12 12.16 -9.08
C THR A 309 -18.14 11.87 -10.18
N ALA A 310 -18.23 10.60 -10.60
CA ALA A 310 -19.23 10.13 -11.53
C ALA A 310 -20.65 10.35 -11.00
N GLY A 311 -21.56 10.81 -11.86
CA GLY A 311 -22.99 10.85 -11.59
C GLY A 311 -23.61 12.19 -11.92
N TYR A 312 -24.77 12.47 -11.35
CA TYR A 312 -25.56 13.68 -11.60
C TYR A 312 -25.90 14.40 -10.29
N VAL A 313 -25.98 15.72 -10.35
CA VAL A 313 -26.55 16.59 -9.32
C VAL A 313 -27.52 17.54 -10.02
N ASP A 314 -28.54 17.98 -9.29
CA ASP A 314 -29.60 18.86 -9.77
C ASP A 314 -29.07 20.15 -10.42
N ASP A 315 -29.89 20.72 -11.29
CA ASP A 315 -29.57 21.91 -12.08
C ASP A 315 -29.60 23.19 -11.24
N GLY A 316 -28.88 24.22 -11.69
CA GLY A 316 -28.83 25.56 -11.11
C GLY A 316 -27.66 25.81 -10.16
N GLY A 317 -26.97 24.76 -9.70
CA GLY A 317 -25.77 24.88 -8.87
C GLY A 317 -24.50 25.25 -9.66
N PRO A 318 -23.39 25.58 -8.96
CA PRO A 318 -22.10 25.88 -9.59
C PRO A 318 -21.59 24.72 -10.43
N ALA A 319 -21.18 25.00 -11.68
CA ALA A 319 -20.71 23.98 -12.61
C ALA A 319 -19.49 23.21 -12.08
N ALA A 320 -18.56 23.89 -11.41
CA ALA A 320 -17.36 23.26 -10.83
C ALA A 320 -17.69 22.23 -9.74
N SER A 321 -18.82 22.37 -9.06
CA SER A 321 -19.22 21.49 -7.96
C SER A 321 -20.13 20.33 -8.39
N THR A 322 -20.65 20.35 -9.62
CA THR A 322 -21.54 19.30 -10.14
C THR A 322 -20.82 17.97 -10.29
N ARG A 323 -21.61 16.89 -10.41
CA ARG A 323 -21.13 15.61 -10.93
C ARG A 323 -21.44 15.53 -12.43
N LEU A 324 -20.46 15.06 -13.19
CA LEU A 324 -20.62 14.66 -14.59
C LEU A 324 -20.34 13.16 -14.67
N TYR A 325 -20.78 12.49 -15.72
CA TYR A 325 -20.48 11.08 -15.92
C TYR A 325 -20.07 10.78 -17.36
N TYR A 326 -18.76 10.58 -17.52
CA TYR A 326 -18.09 10.44 -18.82
C TYR A 326 -18.51 11.55 -19.81
N PRO A 327 -18.18 12.83 -19.54
CA PRO A 327 -18.44 13.89 -20.49
C PRO A 327 -17.68 13.61 -21.79
N ARG A 328 -18.41 13.51 -22.90
CA ARG A 328 -17.90 13.02 -24.19
C ARG A 328 -17.46 14.13 -25.15
N SER A 329 -18.14 15.27 -25.12
CA SER A 329 -17.94 16.36 -26.06
C SER A 329 -18.25 17.71 -25.44
N VAL A 330 -17.58 18.75 -25.95
CA VAL A 330 -17.75 20.14 -25.53
C VAL A 330 -17.91 21.08 -26.74
N ALA A 331 -18.84 22.03 -26.64
CA ALA A 331 -19.00 23.09 -27.63
C ALA A 331 -19.35 24.43 -26.97
N LEU A 332 -19.00 25.54 -27.63
CA LEU A 332 -19.25 26.89 -27.14
C LEU A 332 -20.13 27.69 -28.10
N ASP A 333 -21.03 28.50 -27.56
CA ASP A 333 -21.67 29.59 -28.30
C ASP A 333 -20.86 30.90 -28.18
N ARG A 334 -21.23 31.93 -28.96
CA ARG A 334 -20.53 33.24 -28.95
C ARG A 334 -20.74 34.04 -27.66
N ALA A 335 -21.75 33.72 -26.87
CA ALA A 335 -21.91 34.29 -25.54
C ALA A 335 -20.99 33.63 -24.51
N GLY A 336 -20.20 32.62 -24.92
CA GLY A 336 -19.30 31.89 -24.04
C GLY A 336 -20.02 30.86 -23.19
N ASN A 337 -21.22 30.42 -23.57
CA ASN A 337 -21.91 29.32 -22.90
C ASN A 337 -21.37 27.99 -23.40
N LEU A 338 -21.09 27.08 -22.48
CA LEU A 338 -20.52 25.76 -22.75
C LEU A 338 -21.61 24.69 -22.74
N TYR A 339 -21.53 23.79 -23.71
CA TYR A 339 -22.42 22.66 -23.92
C TYR A 339 -21.62 21.37 -23.76
N ILE A 340 -22.10 20.48 -22.90
CA ILE A 340 -21.38 19.26 -22.49
C ILE A 340 -22.27 18.06 -22.80
N ALA A 341 -21.80 17.16 -23.67
CA ALA A 341 -22.43 15.85 -23.82
C ALA A 341 -22.11 14.98 -22.60
N ASP A 342 -23.00 14.96 -21.62
CA ASP A 342 -22.85 14.24 -20.35
C ASP A 342 -23.32 12.78 -20.53
N GLY A 343 -22.49 12.02 -21.25
CA GLY A 343 -22.92 10.85 -22.00
C GLY A 343 -23.60 9.77 -21.16
N SER A 344 -23.03 9.41 -20.01
CA SER A 344 -23.59 8.36 -19.15
C SER A 344 -24.70 8.87 -18.23
N ASN A 345 -24.91 10.19 -18.14
CA ASN A 345 -26.08 10.79 -17.52
C ASN A 345 -27.22 11.02 -18.50
N HIS A 346 -27.09 10.60 -19.78
CA HIS A 346 -28.16 10.71 -20.79
C HIS A 346 -28.68 12.15 -20.97
N ARG A 347 -27.77 13.13 -20.84
CA ARG A 347 -28.09 14.55 -20.87
C ARG A 347 -27.06 15.31 -21.70
N VAL A 348 -27.47 16.45 -22.23
CA VAL A 348 -26.56 17.54 -22.59
C VAL A 348 -26.73 18.65 -21.57
N ARG A 349 -25.62 19.08 -20.96
CA ARG A 349 -25.60 20.11 -19.92
C ARG A 349 -25.08 21.43 -20.49
N GLY A 350 -25.67 22.54 -20.08
CA GLY A 350 -25.27 23.91 -20.42
C GLY A 350 -24.68 24.62 -19.21
N VAL A 351 -23.54 25.30 -19.38
CA VAL A 351 -22.91 26.17 -18.37
C VAL A 351 -22.92 27.60 -18.88
N THR A 352 -23.42 28.54 -18.07
CA THR A 352 -23.61 29.94 -18.50
C THR A 352 -22.30 30.74 -18.42
N SER A 353 -21.92 31.38 -19.53
CA SER A 353 -20.84 32.38 -19.62
C SER A 353 -19.46 31.91 -19.11
N VAL A 354 -19.11 30.65 -19.35
CA VAL A 354 -17.84 30.05 -18.93
C VAL A 354 -16.62 30.77 -19.52
N ALA A 355 -16.73 31.35 -20.73
CA ALA A 355 -15.63 32.07 -21.38
C ALA A 355 -15.27 33.40 -20.69
N THR A 356 -16.16 33.89 -19.83
CA THR A 356 -15.94 35.11 -19.03
C THR A 356 -15.65 34.79 -17.56
N MET A 357 -15.63 33.51 -17.18
CA MET A 357 -15.20 33.12 -15.85
C MET A 357 -13.70 33.33 -15.77
N THR A 358 -13.25 34.22 -14.89
CA THR A 358 -11.88 34.16 -14.39
C THR A 358 -11.72 32.81 -13.70
N PRO A 359 -10.73 31.99 -14.11
CA PRO A 359 -10.33 30.84 -13.31
C PRO A 359 -10.11 31.34 -11.88
N PRO A 360 -10.51 30.56 -10.85
CA PRO A 360 -10.10 30.89 -9.50
C PRO A 360 -8.58 31.11 -9.50
N PRO A 361 -8.07 32.14 -8.80
CA PRO A 361 -6.63 32.31 -8.69
C PRO A 361 -6.03 30.97 -8.28
N PRO A 362 -4.87 30.57 -8.85
CA PRO A 362 -4.22 29.33 -8.47
C PRO A 362 -4.20 29.24 -6.94
N PRO A 363 -4.56 28.09 -6.35
CA PRO A 363 -4.42 27.96 -4.90
C PRO A 363 -3.00 28.36 -4.54
N THR A 364 -2.86 29.25 -3.55
CA THR A 364 -1.57 29.81 -3.13
C THR A 364 -0.56 28.69 -2.78
N ALA A 365 -1.05 27.51 -2.39
CA ALA A 365 -0.32 26.24 -2.42
C ALA A 365 -1.24 25.03 -2.68
N ASP A 366 -0.69 23.96 -3.27
CA ASP A 366 -1.38 22.68 -3.51
C ASP A 366 -0.96 21.68 -2.43
N LEU A 367 -1.71 21.70 -1.33
CA LEU A 367 -1.45 20.87 -0.16
C LEU A 367 -2.19 19.53 -0.26
N TYR A 368 -1.53 18.45 0.15
CA TYR A 368 -2.14 17.13 0.25
C TYR A 368 -1.65 16.41 1.52
N GLY A 369 -2.48 15.51 2.07
CA GLY A 369 -2.17 14.67 3.21
C GLY A 369 -1.79 13.23 2.80
N GLU A 370 -0.72 12.72 3.40
CA GLU A 370 -0.38 11.29 3.44
C GLU A 370 -0.87 10.74 4.77
N VAL A 371 -1.92 9.91 4.75
CA VAL A 371 -2.50 9.33 5.97
C VAL A 371 -1.45 8.53 6.72
N VAL A 372 -1.27 8.86 8.00
CA VAL A 372 -0.49 8.06 8.93
C VAL A 372 -1.44 7.02 9.48
N SER A 373 -1.40 5.80 8.93
CA SER A 373 -2.34 4.74 9.29
C SER A 373 -1.95 4.07 10.62
N SER A 374 -2.97 3.62 11.35
CA SER A 374 -2.87 2.50 12.29
C SER A 374 -4.14 1.65 12.17
N PRO A 375 -4.09 0.56 11.39
CA PRO A 375 -5.16 -0.41 11.29
C PRO A 375 -5.07 -1.41 12.47
N SER A 376 -6.23 -1.78 13.04
CA SER A 376 -6.37 -2.74 14.15
C SER A 376 -5.63 -2.39 15.46
N VAL A 377 -6.32 -1.73 16.40
CA VAL A 377 -5.78 -1.33 17.71
C VAL A 377 -6.55 -2.04 18.84
N GLN A 378 -5.84 -2.46 19.88
CA GLN A 378 -6.46 -3.10 21.05
C GLN A 378 -7.07 -2.07 22.01
N THR A 379 -8.08 -2.47 22.77
CA THR A 379 -8.63 -1.62 23.84
C THR A 379 -7.57 -1.31 24.90
N GLY A 380 -7.64 -0.10 25.47
CA GLY A 380 -6.69 0.39 26.47
C GLY A 380 -5.36 0.91 25.92
N GLN A 381 -5.14 0.90 24.61
CA GLN A 381 -3.90 1.40 23.99
C GLN A 381 -4.04 2.81 23.42
N GLU A 382 -2.89 3.48 23.29
CA GLU A 382 -2.76 4.73 22.55
C GLU A 382 -2.07 4.50 21.19
N PHE A 383 -2.51 5.23 20.18
CA PHE A 383 -1.98 5.16 18.83
C PHE A 383 -1.98 6.54 18.16
N ASP A 384 -1.29 6.65 17.03
CA ASP A 384 -1.20 7.89 16.27
C ASP A 384 -2.21 7.86 15.11
N LEU A 385 -3.03 8.89 15.02
CA LEU A 385 -4.04 9.06 13.97
C LEU A 385 -3.91 10.44 13.36
N GLY A 386 -3.79 10.51 12.03
CA GLY A 386 -3.81 11.77 11.31
C GLY A 386 -3.17 11.66 9.93
N ALA A 387 -2.62 12.76 9.44
CA ALA A 387 -1.93 12.79 8.16
C ALA A 387 -0.68 13.68 8.21
N ARG A 388 0.33 13.30 7.43
CA ARG A 388 1.48 14.14 7.11
C ARG A 388 1.13 15.01 5.91
N ILE A 389 1.14 16.33 6.08
CA ILE A 389 0.77 17.29 5.04
C ILE A 389 2.02 17.70 4.26
N LYS A 390 1.89 17.78 2.95
CA LYS A 390 2.94 18.17 1.99
C LYS A 390 2.39 19.13 0.96
N ASN A 391 3.28 19.87 0.29
CA ASN A 391 2.96 20.76 -0.82
C ASN A 391 3.51 20.20 -2.13
N ARG A 392 2.63 19.80 -3.05
CA ARG A 392 3.01 19.33 -4.40
C ARG A 392 2.97 20.45 -5.45
N GLY A 393 2.48 21.63 -5.07
CA GLY A 393 2.31 22.77 -5.95
C GLY A 393 3.63 23.51 -6.23
N PRO A 394 3.67 24.32 -7.30
CA PRO A 394 4.84 25.12 -7.65
C PRO A 394 5.06 26.33 -6.73
N ASN A 395 4.05 26.69 -5.91
CA ASN A 395 4.05 27.90 -5.08
C ASN A 395 4.12 27.56 -3.57
N PRO A 396 4.87 28.33 -2.76
CA PRO A 396 4.92 28.15 -1.32
C PRO A 396 3.58 28.42 -0.65
N ALA A 397 3.28 27.75 0.46
CA ALA A 397 2.09 28.05 1.25
C ALA A 397 2.28 29.34 2.09
N ASP A 398 1.98 30.50 1.52
CA ASP A 398 2.19 31.83 2.13
C ASP A 398 1.00 32.41 2.95
N GLY A 399 -0.21 31.88 2.77
CA GLY A 399 -1.46 32.19 3.49
C GLY A 399 -1.51 31.86 5.01
N GLN A 400 -0.59 32.46 5.77
CA GLN A 400 -0.40 32.47 7.24
C GLN A 400 -0.37 31.12 7.98
N TYR A 401 -1.43 30.30 7.90
CA TYR A 401 -1.56 29.09 8.69
C TYR A 401 -2.21 27.92 7.94
N VAL A 402 -1.76 26.71 8.25
CA VAL A 402 -2.39 25.43 7.90
C VAL A 402 -2.97 24.82 9.17
N THR A 403 -4.26 24.50 9.17
CA THR A 403 -4.96 23.90 10.31
C THR A 403 -5.41 22.49 9.97
N VAL A 404 -5.03 21.52 10.78
CA VAL A 404 -5.50 20.13 10.69
C VAL A 404 -6.54 19.90 11.78
N VAL A 405 -7.73 19.46 11.40
CA VAL A 405 -8.87 19.18 12.29
C VAL A 405 -9.18 17.69 12.21
N LEU A 406 -9.14 16.98 13.34
CA LEU A 406 -9.50 15.56 13.43
C LEU A 406 -10.77 15.43 14.28
N ASN A 407 -11.85 14.91 13.69
CA ASN A 407 -13.06 14.54 14.40
C ASN A 407 -13.06 13.03 14.66
N LEU A 408 -12.95 12.66 15.93
CA LEU A 408 -12.92 11.28 16.39
C LEU A 408 -14.31 10.64 16.38
N ALA A 409 -14.35 9.37 16.00
CA ALA A 409 -15.54 8.53 16.15
C ALA A 409 -15.96 8.36 17.62
N ASP A 410 -17.26 8.15 17.84
CA ASP A 410 -17.81 7.78 19.14
C ASP A 410 -17.16 6.51 19.67
N GLY A 411 -16.45 6.60 20.80
CA GLY A 411 -15.71 5.48 21.39
C GLY A 411 -14.19 5.67 21.40
N LEU A 412 -13.65 6.66 20.65
CA LEU A 412 -12.25 7.08 20.72
C LEU A 412 -12.11 8.39 21.50
N ARG A 413 -10.93 8.63 22.09
CA ARG A 413 -10.65 9.86 22.84
C ARG A 413 -9.30 10.45 22.48
N GLY A 414 -9.18 11.77 22.59
CA GLY A 414 -7.89 12.45 22.54
C GLY A 414 -7.03 12.14 23.77
N PRO A 415 -5.82 12.72 23.87
CA PRO A 415 -4.91 12.50 24.99
C PRO A 415 -5.54 12.82 26.34
N VAL A 416 -5.03 12.21 27.40
CA VAL A 416 -5.44 12.47 28.79
C VAL A 416 -5.43 13.97 29.07
N GLY A 417 -6.58 14.52 29.48
CA GLY A 417 -6.78 15.96 29.74
C GLY A 417 -7.46 16.74 28.63
N THR A 418 -7.76 16.13 27.48
CA THR A 418 -8.60 16.74 26.43
C THR A 418 -10.05 16.28 26.57
N THR A 419 -11.00 17.20 26.43
CA THR A 419 -12.44 16.94 26.66
C THR A 419 -13.26 16.77 25.38
N GLY A 420 -12.65 16.88 24.19
CA GLY A 420 -13.36 16.92 22.91
C GLY A 420 -13.01 15.77 21.95
N GLN A 421 -14.00 15.34 21.16
CA GLN A 421 -13.80 14.47 19.99
C GLN A 421 -13.20 15.23 18.79
N ARG A 422 -13.26 16.56 18.81
CA ARG A 422 -12.67 17.42 17.79
C ARG A 422 -11.32 17.95 18.25
N LEU A 423 -10.26 17.48 17.61
CA LEU A 423 -8.88 17.88 17.87
C LEU A 423 -8.38 18.79 16.75
N THR A 424 -7.54 19.76 17.08
CA THR A 424 -7.05 20.74 16.10
C THR A 424 -5.58 21.08 16.34
N ARG A 425 -4.81 21.20 15.27
CA ARG A 425 -3.43 21.72 15.28
C ARG A 425 -3.27 22.74 14.16
N THR A 426 -2.61 23.85 14.45
CA THR A 426 -2.37 24.93 13.49
C THR A 426 -0.88 25.19 13.38
N PHE A 427 -0.40 25.37 12.15
CA PHE A 427 1.00 25.47 11.82
C PHE A 427 1.26 26.63 10.86
N PRO A 428 2.45 27.27 10.91
CA PRO A 428 2.81 28.27 9.91
C PRO A 428 2.89 27.65 8.51
N GLY A 429 2.18 28.23 7.54
CA GLY A 429 2.15 27.70 6.17
C GLY A 429 3.54 27.68 5.49
N GLN A 430 4.41 28.64 5.85
CA GLN A 430 5.74 28.83 5.27
C GLN A 430 6.68 27.61 5.37
N VAL A 431 6.36 26.65 6.26
CA VAL A 431 7.09 25.38 6.42
C VAL A 431 6.89 24.45 5.21
N LEU A 432 5.79 24.61 4.47
CA LEU A 432 5.43 23.82 3.30
C LEU A 432 5.89 24.50 2.01
N GLN A 433 7.20 24.45 1.78
CA GLN A 433 7.82 24.91 0.53
C GLN A 433 7.40 24.01 -0.65
N PRO A 434 7.46 24.50 -1.90
CA PRO A 434 7.17 23.68 -3.08
C PRO A 434 8.03 22.41 -3.10
N GLN A 435 7.39 21.24 -3.17
CA GLN A 435 8.07 19.94 -3.29
C GLN A 435 9.06 19.62 -2.14
N GLN A 436 9.04 20.39 -1.05
CA GLN A 436 9.98 20.33 0.06
C GLN A 436 9.27 20.65 1.38
N GLY A 437 9.73 20.03 2.47
CA GLY A 437 9.11 20.22 3.79
C GLY A 437 7.84 19.39 3.98
N SER A 438 7.51 19.14 5.25
CA SER A 438 6.34 18.38 5.64
C SER A 438 5.85 18.82 7.01
N LEU A 439 4.57 18.61 7.23
CA LEU A 439 3.88 18.93 8.45
C LEU A 439 3.24 17.67 9.05
N ASP A 440 3.46 17.39 10.34
CA ASP A 440 2.80 16.27 11.02
C ASP A 440 1.51 16.71 11.73
N GLY A 441 0.39 16.60 11.00
CA GLY A 441 -0.98 16.74 11.51
C GLY A 441 -1.48 15.50 12.24
N VAL A 442 -0.62 14.86 13.02
CA VAL A 442 -0.86 13.58 13.69
C VAL A 442 -1.23 13.82 15.15
N PHE A 443 -2.26 13.11 15.63
CA PHE A 443 -2.76 13.21 16.99
C PHE A 443 -2.57 11.88 17.72
N ARG A 444 -2.22 11.94 19.00
CA ARG A 444 -2.19 10.78 19.89
C ARG A 444 -3.62 10.49 20.37
N ILE A 445 -4.14 9.31 20.07
CA ILE A 445 -5.52 8.89 20.33
C ILE A 445 -5.49 7.71 21.29
N THR A 446 -6.42 7.67 22.23
CA THR A 446 -6.62 6.55 23.16
C THR A 446 -7.86 5.76 22.76
N VAL A 447 -7.76 4.42 22.79
CA VAL A 447 -8.91 3.51 22.81
C VAL A 447 -9.22 3.20 24.27
N PRO A 448 -10.31 3.71 24.87
CA PRO A 448 -10.74 3.31 26.21
C PRO A 448 -10.82 1.78 26.39
N GLY A 449 -10.59 1.32 27.62
CA GLY A 449 -10.59 -0.12 27.93
C GLY A 449 -11.96 -0.80 27.75
N ASP A 450 -13.03 -0.01 27.78
CA ASP A 450 -14.43 -0.43 27.65
C ASP A 450 -15.00 -0.28 26.23
N THR A 451 -14.19 0.17 25.26
CA THR A 451 -14.64 0.34 23.86
C THR A 451 -14.96 -1.01 23.20
N PRO A 452 -16.19 -1.23 22.68
CA PRO A 452 -16.56 -2.47 22.00
C PRO A 452 -15.70 -2.76 20.76
N PRO A 453 -15.46 -4.04 20.40
CA PRO A 453 -14.82 -4.38 19.13
C PRO A 453 -15.68 -3.91 17.95
N GLY A 454 -15.05 -3.36 16.93
CA GLY A 454 -15.76 -2.84 15.76
C GLY A 454 -14.95 -1.85 14.94
N GLN A 455 -15.52 -1.39 13.84
CA GLN A 455 -14.92 -0.36 13.00
C GLN A 455 -15.45 1.02 13.38
N TYR A 456 -14.55 1.90 13.78
CA TYR A 456 -14.81 3.27 14.19
C TYR A 456 -14.27 4.21 13.13
N THR A 457 -15.11 5.10 12.61
CA THR A 457 -14.74 5.93 11.45
C THR A 457 -14.59 7.39 11.87
N SER A 458 -13.35 7.87 11.92
CA SER A 458 -13.03 9.27 12.22
C SER A 458 -12.86 10.06 10.91
N THR A 459 -12.99 11.38 10.96
CA THR A 459 -12.73 12.26 9.80
C THR A 459 -11.61 13.24 10.09
N LEU A 460 -10.75 13.51 9.12
CA LEU A 460 -9.69 14.51 9.20
C LEU A 460 -9.87 15.54 8.09
N GLU A 461 -9.68 16.81 8.41
CA GLU A 461 -9.79 17.95 7.51
C GLU A 461 -8.51 18.80 7.54
N ILE A 462 -8.07 19.28 6.37
CA ILE A 462 -6.96 20.22 6.22
C ILE A 462 -7.51 21.56 5.72
N GLN A 463 -7.21 22.63 6.44
CA GLN A 463 -7.64 24.00 6.15
C GLN A 463 -6.41 24.87 5.93
N TYR A 464 -6.48 25.83 5.01
CA TYR A 464 -5.38 26.73 4.70
C TYR A 464 -5.88 28.15 4.47
N GLY A 465 -5.23 29.13 5.12
CA GLY A 465 -5.68 30.53 5.08
C GLY A 465 -7.06 30.78 5.71
N GLY A 466 -7.59 29.81 6.46
CA GLY A 466 -8.96 29.85 7.01
C GLY A 466 -10.04 29.27 6.10
N ASP A 467 -9.71 28.91 4.86
CA ASP A 467 -10.65 28.33 3.88
C ASP A 467 -10.47 26.81 3.74
N LEU A 468 -11.60 26.13 3.46
CA LEU A 468 -11.69 24.70 3.13
C LEU A 468 -11.31 24.39 1.67
N ASN A 469 -10.88 25.39 0.88
CA ASN A 469 -10.82 25.32 -0.57
C ASN A 469 -9.59 24.57 -1.13
N LEU A 470 -9.02 23.65 -0.35
CA LEU A 470 -7.96 22.74 -0.78
C LEU A 470 -8.56 21.44 -1.30
N LYS A 471 -7.95 20.87 -2.32
CA LYS A 471 -8.38 19.57 -2.88
C LYS A 471 -7.79 18.42 -2.06
N ASP A 472 -8.53 17.32 -1.92
CA ASP A 472 -8.12 16.12 -1.15
C ASP A 472 -7.85 16.42 0.34
N ASN A 473 -8.57 17.37 0.94
CA ASN A 473 -8.33 17.80 2.30
C ASN A 473 -9.15 17.06 3.36
N THR A 474 -10.17 16.30 2.96
CA THR A 474 -10.99 15.50 3.88
C THR A 474 -10.68 14.02 3.73
N TYR A 475 -10.30 13.37 4.82
CA TYR A 475 -9.98 11.95 4.88
C TYR A 475 -10.92 11.21 5.82
N THR A 476 -11.35 10.03 5.40
CA THR A 476 -12.02 9.07 6.27
C THR A 476 -10.97 8.12 6.82
N LEU A 477 -10.83 8.09 8.14
CA LEU A 477 -9.81 7.32 8.85
C LEU A 477 -10.48 6.20 9.65
N PRO A 478 -10.61 4.99 9.08
CA PRO A 478 -11.17 3.84 9.80
C PRO A 478 -10.15 3.31 10.82
N VAL A 479 -10.62 3.14 12.06
CA VAL A 479 -9.91 2.50 13.16
C VAL A 479 -10.65 1.23 13.50
N ILE A 480 -10.01 0.08 13.33
CA ILE A 480 -10.59 -1.20 13.75
C ILE A 480 -10.17 -1.40 15.21
N VAL A 481 -11.13 -1.39 16.13
CA VAL A 481 -10.90 -1.81 17.51
C VAL A 481 -11.09 -3.31 17.55
N VAL A 482 -10.02 -4.03 17.86
CA VAL A 482 -10.06 -5.48 18.03
C VAL A 482 -10.00 -5.83 19.51
N VAL A 483 -10.83 -6.80 19.90
CA VAL A 483 -10.61 -7.53 21.15
C VAL A 483 -9.63 -8.66 20.82
N PRO A 484 -8.55 -8.86 21.60
CA PRO A 484 -7.64 -9.99 21.41
C PRO A 484 -8.46 -11.29 21.34
N GLN A 485 -8.37 -12.02 20.22
CA GLN A 485 -8.96 -13.35 20.15
C GLN A 485 -8.17 -14.26 21.10
N PRO A 486 -8.85 -15.03 21.96
CA PRO A 486 -8.14 -15.90 22.87
C PRO A 486 -7.41 -17.00 22.10
N PRO A 487 -6.15 -17.33 22.47
CA PRO A 487 -5.37 -18.38 21.82
C PRO A 487 -6.15 -19.70 21.76
N THR A 488 -6.38 -20.24 20.57
CA THR A 488 -7.22 -21.44 20.40
C THR A 488 -6.50 -22.75 20.70
N ASP A 489 -5.16 -22.75 20.66
CA ASP A 489 -4.34 -23.97 20.86
C ASP A 489 -3.34 -23.84 22.02
N GLU A 490 -3.42 -22.80 22.87
CA GLU A 490 -2.44 -22.62 23.98
C GLU A 490 -2.40 -23.81 24.94
N ARG A 491 -3.56 -24.42 25.24
CA ARG A 491 -3.69 -25.56 26.16
C ARG A 491 -2.99 -26.83 25.69
N ALA A 492 -2.50 -26.81 24.46
CA ALA A 492 -1.72 -27.88 23.88
C ALA A 492 -0.30 -27.99 24.39
N LEU A 493 0.25 -26.86 24.83
CA LEU A 493 1.59 -26.80 25.38
C LEU A 493 1.61 -27.52 26.73
N THR A 494 2.59 -28.39 26.92
CA THR A 494 2.98 -28.86 28.24
C THR A 494 4.11 -27.97 28.73
N ILE A 495 3.97 -27.43 29.93
CA ILE A 495 4.91 -26.45 30.49
C ILE A 495 5.48 -27.01 31.78
N THR A 496 6.80 -27.11 31.85
CA THR A 496 7.52 -27.60 33.05
C THR A 496 8.69 -26.68 33.39
N GLN A 497 9.04 -26.62 34.68
CA GLN A 497 10.36 -26.17 35.10
C GLN A 497 11.27 -27.41 35.09
N ASP A 498 12.44 -27.30 34.45
CA ASP A 498 13.38 -28.43 34.39
C ASP A 498 14.41 -28.36 35.54
N THR A 499 15.62 -27.85 35.34
CA THR A 499 16.65 -27.87 36.41
C THR A 499 16.50 -26.72 37.39
N VAL A 500 16.55 -27.01 38.70
CA VAL A 500 16.47 -26.03 39.80
C VAL A 500 17.89 -25.70 40.29
N PRO A 501 18.45 -24.55 39.93
CA PRO A 501 19.80 -24.19 40.34
C PRO A 501 19.85 -23.75 41.82
N GLN A 502 20.99 -24.04 42.45
CA GLN A 502 21.34 -23.59 43.81
C GLN A 502 22.07 -22.23 43.73
N ALA A 503 21.76 -21.30 44.62
CA ALA A 503 22.44 -19.99 44.69
C ALA A 503 22.75 -19.59 46.14
N ALA A 504 23.95 -19.07 46.42
CA ALA A 504 24.21 -18.40 47.70
C ALA A 504 23.51 -17.02 47.73
N PRO A 505 23.25 -16.42 48.92
CA PRO A 505 22.67 -15.09 49.01
C PRO A 505 23.46 -14.08 48.17
N GLY A 506 22.76 -13.31 47.33
CA GLY A 506 23.35 -12.36 46.38
C GLY A 506 23.83 -12.98 45.05
N GLN A 507 23.90 -14.30 44.90
CA GLN A 507 24.41 -14.96 43.70
C GLN A 507 23.37 -15.04 42.59
N ARG A 508 23.82 -14.84 41.34
CA ARG A 508 23.04 -15.05 40.11
C ARG A 508 23.18 -16.49 39.60
N THR A 509 22.09 -17.00 39.06
CA THR A 509 22.01 -18.28 38.35
C THR A 509 20.85 -18.21 37.34
N ALA A 510 20.51 -19.30 36.67
CA ALA A 510 19.37 -19.37 35.76
C ALA A 510 18.72 -20.76 35.79
N PHE A 511 17.41 -20.81 35.57
CA PHE A 511 16.67 -22.06 35.38
C PHE A 511 15.95 -22.05 34.05
N ASN A 512 15.59 -23.23 33.56
CA ASN A 512 14.85 -23.36 32.31
C ASN A 512 13.37 -23.64 32.55
N VAL A 513 12.54 -22.98 31.75
CA VAL A 513 11.12 -23.33 31.56
C VAL A 513 11.00 -23.98 30.19
N LYS A 514 10.55 -25.23 30.17
CA LYS A 514 10.40 -26.02 28.97
C LYS A 514 8.95 -25.95 28.48
N PHE A 515 8.78 -25.72 27.18
CA PHE A 515 7.53 -25.79 26.46
C PHE A 515 7.61 -26.97 25.48
N ASP A 516 6.65 -27.88 25.58
CA ASP A 516 6.59 -29.11 24.78
C ASP A 516 5.18 -29.33 24.24
N ALA A 517 5.00 -30.24 23.28
CA ALA A 517 3.70 -30.61 22.75
C ALA A 517 3.49 -32.12 22.80
N ALA A 518 2.35 -32.55 23.35
CA ALA A 518 2.01 -33.96 23.43
C ALA A 518 1.96 -34.61 22.03
N GLY A 519 2.77 -35.65 21.81
CA GLY A 519 2.79 -36.44 20.58
C GLY A 519 3.41 -35.73 19.37
N SER A 520 4.31 -34.76 19.58
CA SER A 520 4.99 -34.00 18.52
C SER A 520 4.04 -33.22 17.59
N ARG A 521 2.83 -32.92 18.06
CA ARG A 521 1.87 -32.14 17.28
C ARG A 521 2.35 -30.68 17.13
N PRO A 522 2.13 -30.03 15.98
CA PRO A 522 2.33 -28.60 15.83
C PRO A 522 1.42 -27.82 16.78
N VAL A 523 1.99 -26.84 17.49
CA VAL A 523 1.26 -25.95 18.39
C VAL A 523 1.73 -24.52 18.17
N ASN A 524 0.79 -23.62 17.90
CA ASN A 524 1.05 -22.20 17.69
C ASN A 524 -0.03 -21.35 18.39
N PRO A 525 0.20 -20.91 19.64
CA PRO A 525 -0.78 -20.10 20.37
C PRO A 525 -0.88 -18.66 19.89
N GLY A 526 0.08 -18.17 19.09
CA GLY A 526 0.27 -16.74 18.87
C GLY A 526 0.91 -16.05 20.08
N ASP A 527 0.99 -14.72 20.04
CA ASP A 527 1.59 -13.96 21.14
C ASP A 527 0.75 -14.04 22.41
N ILE A 528 1.34 -14.58 23.48
CA ILE A 528 0.70 -14.68 24.78
C ILE A 528 1.53 -13.95 25.84
N VAL A 529 0.83 -13.44 26.86
CA VAL A 529 1.45 -12.84 28.03
C VAL A 529 1.78 -13.93 29.05
N GLN A 530 3.02 -13.93 29.50
CA GLN A 530 3.59 -14.92 30.40
C GLN A 530 4.13 -14.19 31.62
N ARG A 531 3.61 -14.51 32.81
CA ARG A 531 3.95 -13.86 34.07
C ARG A 531 4.67 -14.83 34.97
N TYR A 532 5.91 -14.50 35.34
CA TYR A 532 6.73 -15.25 36.26
C TYR A 532 6.85 -14.48 37.58
N THR A 533 6.59 -15.15 38.69
CA THR A 533 6.81 -14.65 40.05
C THR A 533 8.01 -15.37 40.63
N ALA A 534 9.03 -14.63 41.05
CA ALA A 534 10.24 -15.22 41.61
C ALA A 534 9.90 -15.97 42.93
N PRO A 535 10.56 -17.09 43.26
CA PRO A 535 10.49 -17.69 44.59
C PRO A 535 10.95 -16.69 45.66
N SER A 536 10.39 -16.64 46.87
CA SER A 536 10.56 -15.53 47.85
C SER A 536 11.99 -15.16 48.21
N GLY A 537 12.93 -16.08 48.08
CA GLY A 537 14.36 -15.83 48.27
C GLY A 537 15.07 -15.22 47.06
N PHE A 538 14.38 -14.92 45.96
CA PHE A 538 14.97 -14.57 44.67
C PHE A 538 14.35 -13.33 44.01
N THR A 539 15.05 -12.79 43.02
CA THR A 539 14.60 -11.74 42.08
C THR A 539 15.06 -12.06 40.66
N PHE A 540 14.43 -11.51 39.65
CA PHE A 540 14.86 -11.58 38.25
C PHE A 540 15.82 -10.41 37.96
N PRO A 541 17.10 -10.65 37.61
CA PRO A 541 18.09 -9.59 37.49
C PRO A 541 18.32 -9.09 36.06
N GLY A 542 17.67 -9.64 35.03
CA GLY A 542 17.92 -9.24 33.64
C GLY A 542 17.28 -10.10 32.55
N GLN A 543 17.85 -10.00 31.36
CA GLN A 543 17.36 -10.52 30.07
C GLN A 543 17.16 -12.05 30.05
N PRO A 544 15.92 -12.55 29.87
CA PRO A 544 15.67 -13.95 29.57
C PRO A 544 15.94 -14.24 28.07
N THR A 545 16.30 -15.49 27.78
CA THR A 545 16.58 -15.97 26.41
C THR A 545 15.73 -17.18 26.07
N TYR A 546 15.62 -17.51 24.78
CA TYR A 546 14.98 -18.73 24.31
C TYR A 546 15.93 -19.58 23.46
N ALA A 547 15.68 -20.89 23.40
CA ALA A 547 16.37 -21.81 22.51
C ALA A 547 15.48 -22.98 22.06
N TYR A 548 15.59 -23.34 20.78
CA TYR A 548 15.09 -24.58 20.19
C TYR A 548 16.27 -25.54 20.02
N TYR A 549 16.17 -26.70 20.67
CA TYR A 549 17.15 -27.77 20.54
C TYR A 549 16.61 -28.83 19.57
N ASN A 550 17.50 -29.43 18.76
CA ASN A 550 17.19 -30.44 17.74
C ASN A 550 16.45 -29.89 16.50
N THR A 551 16.99 -28.83 15.91
CA THR A 551 16.54 -28.29 14.62
C THR A 551 17.41 -28.83 13.48
N ALA A 552 16.92 -28.80 12.24
CA ALA A 552 17.73 -29.18 11.07
C ALA A 552 18.98 -28.30 10.87
N GLN A 553 19.10 -27.17 11.58
CA GLN A 553 20.23 -26.24 11.52
C GLN A 553 21.05 -26.17 12.83
N GLY A 554 20.87 -27.11 13.76
CA GLY A 554 21.51 -27.07 15.08
C GLY A 554 20.66 -26.36 16.14
N VAL A 555 21.26 -25.62 17.08
CA VAL A 555 20.52 -24.87 18.12
C VAL A 555 20.16 -23.47 17.62
N VAL A 556 18.87 -23.12 17.63
CA VAL A 556 18.38 -21.77 17.32
C VAL A 556 18.07 -21.06 18.63
N SER A 557 18.67 -19.90 18.90
CA SER A 557 18.49 -19.17 20.17
C SER A 557 18.43 -17.65 19.98
N GLY A 558 17.87 -16.94 20.97
CA GLY A 558 17.73 -15.48 20.93
C GLY A 558 17.24 -14.87 22.24
N ASN A 559 17.04 -13.54 22.22
CA ASN A 559 16.54 -12.78 23.37
C ASN A 559 15.00 -12.67 23.34
N LEU A 560 14.37 -12.62 24.52
CA LEU A 560 12.92 -12.40 24.66
C LEU A 560 12.59 -10.95 25.01
N ASP A 561 11.50 -10.42 24.48
CA ASP A 561 10.96 -9.14 24.93
C ASP A 561 10.33 -9.27 26.31
N TYR A 562 10.76 -8.43 27.25
CA TYR A 562 10.38 -8.55 28.65
C TYR A 562 10.27 -7.21 29.38
N ARG A 563 9.55 -7.22 30.50
CA ARG A 563 9.64 -6.19 31.53
C ARG A 563 9.68 -6.80 32.93
N ILE A 564 10.33 -6.11 33.85
CA ILE A 564 10.44 -6.51 35.25
C ILE A 564 9.67 -5.50 36.10
N GLU A 565 8.79 -6.02 36.94
CA GLU A 565 7.92 -5.26 37.84
C GLU A 565 8.16 -5.72 39.29
N ASP A 566 7.52 -5.02 40.23
CA ASP A 566 7.47 -5.41 41.64
C ASP A 566 8.88 -5.59 42.26
N GLY A 567 9.77 -4.64 42.00
CA GLY A 567 11.13 -4.64 42.57
C GLY A 567 11.96 -5.87 42.20
N GLY A 568 11.77 -6.44 41.00
CA GLY A 568 12.48 -7.64 40.56
C GLY A 568 11.72 -8.95 40.83
N ARG A 569 10.50 -8.88 41.36
CA ARG A 569 9.74 -10.07 41.76
C ARG A 569 8.84 -10.62 40.67
N THR A 570 8.43 -9.78 39.74
CA THR A 570 7.63 -10.19 38.60
C THR A 570 8.42 -9.98 37.32
N LEU A 571 8.52 -11.01 36.49
CA LEU A 571 8.97 -10.93 35.11
C LEU A 571 7.75 -11.16 34.19
N ILE A 572 7.54 -10.26 33.23
CA ILE A 572 6.50 -10.40 32.20
C ILE A 572 7.17 -10.52 30.84
N VAL A 573 6.84 -11.59 30.13
CA VAL A 573 7.29 -11.87 28.76
C VAL A 573 6.07 -11.86 27.83
N THR A 574 6.19 -11.22 26.68
CA THR A 574 5.19 -11.27 25.60
C THR A 574 5.86 -11.89 24.38
N ALA A 575 5.50 -13.13 24.07
CA ALA A 575 6.11 -13.90 23.00
C ALA A 575 5.17 -15.02 22.54
N ASN A 576 5.44 -15.60 21.37
CA ASN A 576 4.74 -16.76 20.82
C ASN A 576 5.55 -18.06 21.03
N PRO A 577 5.29 -18.83 22.10
CA PRO A 577 5.97 -20.10 22.35
C PRO A 577 5.38 -21.22 21.48
N HIS A 578 5.80 -21.26 20.21
CA HIS A 578 5.39 -22.28 19.26
C HIS A 578 6.35 -23.47 19.28
N VAL A 579 5.83 -24.66 19.00
CA VAL A 579 6.61 -25.91 18.90
C VAL A 579 6.09 -26.76 17.74
N ASN A 580 6.99 -27.48 17.05
CA ASN A 580 6.71 -28.38 15.93
C ASN A 580 5.99 -27.72 14.73
N THR A 581 6.13 -26.41 14.51
CA THR A 581 5.41 -25.69 13.45
C THR A 581 6.16 -25.58 12.12
N THR A 582 7.48 -25.78 12.10
CA THR A 582 8.33 -25.67 10.89
C THR A 582 9.51 -26.67 10.94
N SER A 583 10.34 -26.71 9.88
CA SER A 583 11.56 -27.53 9.84
C SER A 583 12.69 -27.05 10.77
N SER A 584 12.56 -25.88 11.40
CA SER A 584 13.51 -25.36 12.38
C SER A 584 13.06 -25.55 13.83
N ASP A 585 11.84 -26.00 14.10
CA ASP A 585 11.30 -26.01 15.48
C ASP A 585 10.76 -27.41 15.83
N THR A 586 11.53 -28.46 15.52
CA THR A 586 11.13 -29.88 15.63
C THR A 586 11.28 -30.49 17.02
N GLY A 587 11.48 -29.66 18.04
CA GLY A 587 11.76 -30.08 19.41
C GLY A 587 11.23 -29.09 20.45
N PRO A 588 11.41 -29.40 21.75
CA PRO A 588 10.95 -28.53 22.82
C PRO A 588 11.65 -27.16 22.81
N LEU A 589 10.89 -26.14 23.16
CA LEU A 589 11.35 -24.77 23.35
C LEU A 589 11.74 -24.55 24.80
N TYR A 590 12.89 -23.94 25.04
CA TYR A 590 13.37 -23.60 26.37
C TYR A 590 13.47 -22.11 26.53
N TYR A 591 12.89 -21.58 27.60
CA TYR A 591 13.20 -20.24 28.09
C TYR A 591 14.19 -20.34 29.24
N THR A 592 15.36 -19.73 29.10
CA THR A 592 16.35 -19.62 30.17
C THR A 592 16.14 -18.32 30.92
N ILE A 593 15.73 -18.43 32.18
CA ILE A 593 15.33 -17.29 33.00
C ILE A 593 16.38 -17.05 34.08
N PRO A 594 17.09 -15.89 34.05
CA PRO A 594 18.06 -15.56 35.08
C PRO A 594 17.35 -15.23 36.39
N ILE A 595 17.90 -15.69 37.51
CA ILE A 595 17.47 -15.35 38.87
C ILE A 595 18.66 -15.01 39.75
N GLN A 596 18.41 -14.18 40.76
CA GLN A 596 19.38 -13.80 41.77
C GLN A 596 18.81 -14.05 43.15
N ALA A 597 19.49 -14.84 43.97
CA ALA A 597 19.14 -14.97 45.38
C ALA A 597 19.30 -13.60 46.05
N ARG A 598 18.32 -13.17 46.83
CA ARG A 598 18.39 -11.88 47.53
C ARG A 598 19.56 -11.91 48.52
N PRO A 599 20.28 -10.79 48.72
CA PRO A 599 21.41 -10.75 49.64
C PRO A 599 21.06 -11.15 51.08
N ASP A 600 19.80 -10.96 51.48
CA ASP A 600 19.24 -11.27 52.80
C ASP A 600 18.47 -12.60 52.84
N ALA A 601 18.47 -13.38 51.74
CA ALA A 601 17.71 -14.62 51.69
C ALA A 601 18.29 -15.69 52.63
N ALA A 602 17.43 -16.27 53.46
CA ALA A 602 17.80 -17.40 54.31
C ALA A 602 18.03 -18.66 53.46
N ALA A 603 18.91 -19.55 53.93
CA ALA A 603 19.11 -20.84 53.27
C ALA A 603 17.83 -21.68 53.31
N GLY A 604 17.50 -22.32 52.19
CA GLY A 604 16.30 -23.16 52.05
C GLY A 604 15.75 -23.19 50.62
N THR A 605 14.86 -24.15 50.38
CA THR A 605 14.13 -24.27 49.12
C THR A 605 12.86 -23.42 49.18
N PHE A 606 12.71 -22.51 48.23
CA PHE A 606 11.53 -21.67 48.09
C PHE A 606 10.76 -22.10 46.85
N GLN A 607 9.47 -22.43 47.02
CA GLN A 607 8.61 -22.94 45.95
C GLN A 607 7.38 -22.07 45.67
N ASN A 608 7.29 -20.93 46.36
CA ASN A 608 6.19 -19.97 46.22
C ASN A 608 6.35 -19.03 44.99
N GLY A 609 7.28 -19.35 44.09
CA GLY A 609 7.31 -18.73 42.78
C GLY A 609 6.30 -19.42 41.85
N SER A 610 5.90 -18.75 40.79
CA SER A 610 4.95 -19.35 39.83
C SER A 610 5.17 -18.80 38.42
N ALA A 611 4.93 -19.61 37.41
CA ALA A 611 4.85 -19.21 36.02
C ALA A 611 3.41 -19.38 35.52
N SER A 612 2.74 -18.26 35.25
CA SER A 612 1.42 -18.22 34.63
C SER A 612 1.58 -17.90 33.15
N ILE A 613 1.26 -18.87 32.30
CA ILE A 613 1.47 -18.78 30.85
C ILE A 613 0.11 -19.00 30.18
N GLY A 614 -0.43 -17.95 29.55
CA GLY A 614 -1.75 -18.00 28.95
C GLY A 614 -2.81 -18.50 29.95
N ARG A 615 -3.65 -19.45 29.53
CA ARG A 615 -4.68 -20.09 30.37
C ARG A 615 -4.24 -21.38 31.08
N HIS A 616 -2.95 -21.66 31.17
CA HIS A 616 -2.46 -22.82 31.89
C HIS A 616 -2.53 -22.66 33.41
N THR A 617 -2.70 -23.77 34.10
CA THR A 617 -2.49 -23.81 35.55
C THR A 617 -1.07 -23.34 35.85
N PRO A 618 -0.85 -22.43 36.81
CA PRO A 618 0.48 -21.91 37.09
C PRO A 618 1.46 -23.03 37.44
N VAL A 619 2.60 -23.06 36.74
CA VAL A 619 3.71 -23.96 37.06
C VAL A 619 4.42 -23.41 38.29
N GLN A 620 4.61 -24.22 39.32
CA GLN A 620 5.33 -23.78 40.51
C GLN A 620 6.81 -23.62 40.18
N LEU A 621 7.35 -22.44 40.48
CA LEU A 621 8.77 -22.17 40.33
C LEU A 621 9.47 -22.38 41.66
N THR A 622 10.55 -23.14 41.60
CA THR A 622 11.36 -23.46 42.75
C THR A 622 12.76 -22.87 42.59
N GLY A 623 13.35 -22.46 43.71
CA GLY A 623 14.73 -21.98 43.78
C GLY A 623 15.29 -22.24 45.17
N THR A 624 16.57 -22.59 45.26
CA THR A 624 17.17 -22.97 46.54
C THR A 624 18.31 -22.04 46.90
N VAL A 625 18.19 -21.38 48.05
CA VAL A 625 19.24 -20.52 48.61
C VAL A 625 20.12 -21.36 49.54
N THR A 626 21.44 -21.22 49.41
CA THR A 626 22.43 -21.96 50.21
C THR A 626 22.99 -21.11 51.36
N GLY A 627 23.71 -21.71 52.33
CA GLY A 627 24.09 -21.04 53.59
C GLY A 627 25.35 -20.15 53.59
N SER A 628 26.22 -20.23 52.57
CA SER A 628 27.36 -19.31 52.33
C SER A 628 28.08 -19.71 51.04
N ALA A 629 28.63 -18.74 50.29
CA ALA A 629 29.50 -19.03 49.14
C ALA A 629 30.88 -19.47 49.64
N GLN A 630 31.22 -20.75 49.51
CA GLN A 630 32.58 -21.25 49.75
C GLN A 630 33.46 -20.96 48.53
N ASN A 631 34.73 -20.60 48.73
CA ASN A 631 35.69 -20.24 47.69
C ASN A 631 36.09 -21.48 46.85
N GLU A 632 35.20 -21.92 45.96
CA GLU A 632 35.47 -23.01 45.00
C GLU A 632 36.47 -22.60 43.90
N THR A 633 36.86 -21.32 43.82
CA THR A 633 37.77 -20.76 42.81
C THR A 633 39.23 -21.28 42.88
N ALA A 634 39.57 -22.09 43.89
CA ALA A 634 40.92 -22.58 44.10
C ALA A 634 41.19 -23.98 43.51
N LEU A 635 40.22 -24.70 42.94
CA LEU A 635 40.47 -25.97 42.24
C LEU A 635 40.68 -25.75 40.72
N ARG A 636 41.51 -26.59 40.09
CA ARG A 636 41.68 -26.70 38.64
C ARG A 636 41.57 -28.16 38.22
N ALA A 637 40.86 -28.39 37.13
CA ALA A 637 40.77 -29.71 36.50
C ALA A 637 41.58 -29.70 35.19
N HIS A 638 42.30 -30.79 34.95
CA HIS A 638 43.03 -30.99 33.70
C HIS A 638 42.79 -32.42 33.20
N GLN A 639 42.31 -32.54 31.96
CA GLN A 639 42.11 -33.84 31.30
C GLN A 639 43.45 -34.39 30.83
N GLU A 640 43.77 -35.64 31.18
CA GLU A 640 44.89 -36.35 30.56
C GLU A 640 44.50 -36.91 29.18
N SER A 641 45.49 -37.16 28.32
CA SER A 641 45.28 -37.64 26.94
C SER A 641 44.31 -38.83 26.85
N VAL A 642 43.34 -38.71 25.95
CA VAL A 642 42.09 -39.49 25.98
C VAL A 642 42.17 -40.71 25.06
N PRO A 643 41.61 -41.88 25.44
CA PRO A 643 41.80 -43.12 24.69
C PRO A 643 41.05 -43.13 23.35
N GLN A 644 41.65 -43.84 22.38
CA GLN A 644 40.99 -44.23 21.13
C GLN A 644 40.05 -45.40 21.40
N ALA A 645 38.78 -45.29 21.00
CA ALA A 645 37.80 -46.38 21.12
C ALA A 645 37.07 -46.62 19.80
N ALA A 646 36.95 -47.88 19.38
CA ALA A 646 36.14 -48.23 18.21
C ALA A 646 34.65 -48.07 18.53
N PRO A 647 33.78 -47.82 17.52
CA PRO A 647 32.33 -47.70 17.74
C PRO A 647 31.76 -48.86 18.55
N GLY A 648 31.01 -48.54 19.61
CA GLY A 648 30.43 -49.49 20.54
C GLY A 648 31.33 -49.97 21.68
N GLN A 649 32.64 -49.66 21.68
CA GLN A 649 33.59 -50.09 22.71
C GLN A 649 33.63 -49.11 23.90
N SER A 650 33.76 -49.66 25.12
CA SER A 650 33.97 -48.89 26.35
C SER A 650 35.46 -48.78 26.71
N THR A 651 35.85 -47.65 27.29
CA THR A 651 37.18 -47.35 27.81
C THR A 651 37.06 -46.43 29.04
N THR A 652 38.17 -46.05 29.67
CA THR A 652 38.21 -45.10 30.79
C THR A 652 39.24 -44.02 30.53
N PHE A 653 39.00 -42.81 31.03
CA PHE A 653 40.00 -41.73 31.02
C PHE A 653 40.14 -41.11 32.41
N ASN A 654 41.27 -40.43 32.62
CA ASN A 654 41.58 -39.79 33.89
C ASN A 654 41.38 -38.26 33.82
N LEU A 655 40.88 -37.71 34.91
CA LEU A 655 40.81 -36.28 35.17
C LEU A 655 41.56 -35.96 36.45
N GLU A 656 42.56 -35.09 36.34
CA GLU A 656 43.34 -34.67 37.50
C GLU A 656 42.78 -33.37 38.09
N ILE A 657 42.57 -33.36 39.41
CA ILE A 657 42.08 -32.22 40.19
C ILE A 657 43.21 -31.74 41.13
N ARG A 658 43.56 -30.45 41.01
CA ARG A 658 44.62 -29.80 41.81
C ARG A 658 44.13 -28.50 42.41
N SER A 659 44.77 -28.04 43.48
CA SER A 659 44.55 -26.69 43.99
C SER A 659 45.51 -25.67 43.35
N LEU A 660 45.08 -24.42 43.27
CA LEU A 660 45.87 -23.30 42.77
C LEU A 660 46.97 -22.94 43.79
N ASN A 661 48.23 -22.92 43.35
CA ASN A 661 49.40 -22.63 44.19
C ASN A 661 49.50 -23.52 45.44
N ASP A 662 49.10 -24.78 45.32
CA ASP A 662 49.12 -25.81 46.37
C ASP A 662 48.41 -25.43 47.68
N GLN A 663 47.47 -24.48 47.64
CA GLN A 663 46.72 -24.09 48.84
C GLN A 663 45.80 -25.24 49.32
N PRO A 664 45.58 -25.39 50.63
CA PRO A 664 44.58 -26.34 51.15
C PRO A 664 43.17 -25.97 50.66
N VAL A 665 42.47 -26.91 50.01
CA VAL A 665 41.11 -26.71 49.52
C VAL A 665 40.22 -27.88 49.93
N ASN A 666 39.10 -27.58 50.58
CA ASN A 666 38.06 -28.53 50.97
C ASN A 666 36.69 -27.85 50.77
N PRO A 667 36.08 -27.96 49.58
CA PRO A 667 34.81 -27.31 49.28
C PRO A 667 33.63 -28.00 49.95
N GLY A 668 33.83 -29.16 50.60
CA GLY A 668 32.76 -30.04 51.03
C GLY A 668 32.26 -30.91 49.88
N THR A 669 31.23 -31.72 50.15
CA THR A 669 30.62 -32.55 49.11
C THR A 669 29.93 -31.66 48.08
N ILE A 670 30.40 -31.72 46.84
CA ILE A 670 29.88 -30.97 45.71
C ILE A 670 29.42 -31.92 44.60
N GLU A 671 28.43 -31.50 43.83
CA GLU A 671 28.07 -32.18 42.58
C GLU A 671 28.95 -31.69 41.44
N GLN A 672 29.39 -32.63 40.62
CA GLN A 672 30.31 -32.40 39.53
C GLN A 672 29.70 -33.04 38.29
N ARG A 673 29.51 -32.26 37.23
CA ARG A 673 28.75 -32.67 36.06
C ARG A 673 29.67 -32.76 34.86
N PHE A 674 29.63 -33.90 34.20
CA PHE A 674 30.44 -34.20 33.02
C PHE A 674 29.49 -34.47 31.86
N THR A 675 29.73 -33.83 30.73
CA THR A 675 29.05 -34.07 29.47
C THR A 675 30.04 -34.75 28.54
N ALA A 676 29.68 -35.90 27.99
CA ALA A 676 30.57 -36.67 27.14
C ALA A 676 30.86 -35.88 25.84
N PRO A 677 31.92 -36.17 25.07
CA PRO A 677 32.15 -35.57 23.74
C PRO A 677 31.29 -36.24 22.66
N THR A 678 30.89 -35.53 21.61
CA THR A 678 29.95 -36.03 20.58
C THR A 678 30.34 -37.42 20.10
N GLY A 679 29.35 -38.32 19.94
CA GLY A 679 29.60 -39.72 19.60
C GLY A 679 29.98 -40.63 20.77
N PHE A 680 29.97 -40.14 22.03
CA PHE A 680 30.23 -40.96 23.22
C PHE A 680 29.12 -40.88 24.28
N ALA A 681 29.07 -41.87 25.19
CA ALA A 681 28.24 -41.85 26.40
C ALA A 681 29.01 -42.42 27.59
N PHE A 682 28.80 -41.89 28.79
CA PHE A 682 29.39 -42.42 30.02
C PHE A 682 28.77 -43.76 30.41
N THR A 683 29.59 -44.66 30.96
CA THR A 683 29.14 -45.98 31.42
C THR A 683 28.66 -45.96 32.87
N GLY A 684 28.88 -44.85 33.58
CA GLY A 684 28.51 -44.68 35.00
C GLY A 684 29.58 -45.17 35.98
N GLY A 685 30.56 -45.95 35.53
CA GLY A 685 31.67 -46.36 36.40
C GLY A 685 32.63 -45.20 36.65
N ALA A 686 32.80 -44.79 37.91
CA ALA A 686 33.86 -43.85 38.29
C ALA A 686 34.50 -44.23 39.63
N SER A 687 35.81 -44.05 39.70
CA SER A 687 36.60 -44.22 40.92
C SER A 687 37.53 -43.03 41.13
N TYR A 688 38.06 -42.92 42.33
CA TYR A 688 39.05 -41.91 42.69
C TYR A 688 40.29 -42.55 43.29
N GLY A 689 41.41 -41.84 43.21
CA GLY A 689 42.59 -42.17 43.97
C GLY A 689 43.47 -40.96 44.29
N TYR A 690 44.09 -41.01 45.48
CA TYR A 690 45.16 -40.12 45.92
C TYR A 690 46.49 -40.87 45.75
N TYR A 691 47.20 -40.60 44.66
CA TYR A 691 48.26 -41.49 44.15
C TYR A 691 49.68 -41.19 44.66
N TYR A 692 49.86 -40.10 45.42
CA TYR A 692 51.18 -39.68 45.93
C TYR A 692 51.29 -39.73 47.45
N VAL A 693 50.45 -40.55 48.08
CA VAL A 693 50.51 -40.90 49.51
C VAL A 693 50.75 -42.40 49.67
N GLN A 694 51.42 -42.82 50.74
CA GLN A 694 51.72 -44.23 50.99
C GLN A 694 51.07 -44.72 52.29
N PRO A 695 50.19 -45.75 52.23
CA PRO A 695 49.69 -46.41 51.02
C PRO A 695 48.74 -45.50 50.20
N ALA A 696 48.63 -45.73 48.90
CA ALA A 696 47.69 -44.99 48.06
C ALA A 696 46.25 -45.26 48.51
N VAL A 697 45.42 -44.22 48.55
CA VAL A 697 44.01 -44.33 48.95
C VAL A 697 43.17 -44.27 47.70
N THR A 698 42.44 -45.34 47.41
CA THR A 698 41.52 -45.43 46.27
C THR A 698 40.13 -45.85 46.73
N GLY A 699 39.11 -45.40 46.03
CA GLY A 699 37.72 -45.80 46.29
C GLY A 699 36.83 -45.60 45.08
N ASN A 700 35.61 -46.10 45.15
CA ASN A 700 34.60 -45.84 44.14
C ASN A 700 33.87 -44.53 44.47
N LEU A 701 33.46 -43.81 43.42
CA LEU A 701 32.68 -42.58 43.55
C LEU A 701 31.19 -42.89 43.49
N ASP A 702 30.40 -42.04 44.13
CA ASP A 702 28.94 -42.08 43.99
C ASP A 702 28.52 -41.31 42.73
N THR A 703 27.77 -41.98 41.87
CA THR A 703 27.52 -41.53 40.49
C THR A 703 26.11 -41.79 40.04
N ARG A 704 25.58 -40.89 39.20
CA ARG A 704 24.37 -41.15 38.42
C ARG A 704 24.55 -40.70 36.97
N LEU A 705 23.89 -41.42 36.07
CA LEU A 705 23.80 -41.06 34.66
C LEU A 705 22.51 -40.31 34.38
N GLU A 706 22.61 -39.27 33.58
CA GLU A 706 21.51 -38.47 33.06
C GLU A 706 21.62 -38.41 31.52
N ASP A 707 20.55 -37.94 30.86
CA ASP A 707 20.50 -37.72 29.40
C ASP A 707 20.92 -38.94 28.57
N GLY A 708 20.42 -40.13 28.94
CA GLY A 708 20.72 -41.38 28.22
C GLY A 708 22.18 -41.84 28.31
N GLY A 709 22.92 -41.35 29.32
CA GLY A 709 24.35 -41.60 29.50
C GLY A 709 25.23 -40.47 28.96
N ARG A 710 24.65 -39.41 28.38
CA ARG A 710 25.40 -38.25 27.88
C ARG A 710 25.98 -37.41 29.02
N THR A 711 25.30 -37.36 30.15
CA THR A 711 25.73 -36.61 31.34
C THR A 711 26.03 -37.58 32.49
N LEU A 712 27.21 -37.46 33.09
CA LEU A 712 27.59 -38.13 34.33
C LEU A 712 27.63 -37.10 35.45
N VAL A 713 26.93 -37.39 36.55
CA VAL A 713 27.00 -36.58 37.77
C VAL A 713 27.69 -37.37 38.85
N ILE A 714 28.73 -36.78 39.43
CA ILE A 714 29.50 -37.32 40.54
C ILE A 714 29.23 -36.46 41.78
N SER A 715 28.85 -37.10 42.88
CA SER A 715 28.73 -36.44 44.18
C SER A 715 29.88 -36.88 45.07
N SER A 716 30.79 -35.96 45.38
CA SER A 716 31.94 -36.27 46.21
C SER A 716 32.51 -35.02 46.86
N ASN A 717 33.34 -35.18 47.89
CA ASN A 717 34.07 -34.09 48.54
C ASN A 717 35.54 -34.10 48.09
N PRO A 718 35.91 -33.44 46.98
CA PRO A 718 37.29 -33.36 46.54
C PRO A 718 38.07 -32.43 47.47
N HIS A 719 38.93 -32.99 48.31
CA HIS A 719 39.80 -32.22 49.20
C HIS A 719 41.26 -32.49 48.84
N VAL A 720 42.03 -31.40 48.69
CA VAL A 720 43.42 -31.44 48.24
C VAL A 720 44.23 -30.49 49.12
N ASN A 721 45.42 -30.94 49.52
CA ASN A 721 46.39 -30.28 50.40
C ASN A 721 45.88 -29.97 51.82
N THR A 722 44.87 -30.70 52.30
CA THR A 722 44.21 -30.47 53.59
C THR A 722 44.75 -31.32 54.74
N GLY A 723 45.57 -32.34 54.46
CA GLY A 723 46.05 -33.30 55.46
C GLY A 723 47.29 -34.08 55.01
N SER A 724 47.68 -35.13 55.74
CA SER A 724 48.82 -36.00 55.39
C SER A 724 48.53 -36.98 54.25
N THR A 725 47.26 -37.28 53.99
CA THR A 725 46.78 -38.26 53.00
C THR A 725 46.38 -37.64 51.65
N ASP A 726 46.24 -36.32 51.57
CA ASP A 726 45.61 -35.66 50.40
C ASP A 726 46.55 -34.61 49.80
N LYS A 727 47.86 -34.90 49.75
CA LYS A 727 48.93 -33.88 49.66
C LYS A 727 49.33 -33.32 48.30
N THR A 728 48.89 -33.88 47.16
CA THR A 728 49.47 -33.42 45.87
C THR A 728 48.62 -33.62 44.61
N ALA A 729 47.70 -34.59 44.50
CA ALA A 729 46.74 -34.68 43.38
C ALA A 729 45.61 -35.68 43.68
N LEU A 730 44.38 -35.32 43.28
CA LEU A 730 43.22 -36.22 43.26
C LEU A 730 42.91 -36.59 41.80
N ILE A 731 42.91 -37.88 41.48
CA ILE A 731 42.62 -38.37 40.13
C ILE A 731 41.27 -39.09 40.13
N TYR A 732 40.40 -38.71 39.20
CA TYR A 732 39.20 -39.46 38.87
C TYR A 732 39.43 -40.30 37.64
N THR A 733 39.07 -41.58 37.70
CA THR A 733 39.05 -42.49 36.54
C THR A 733 37.61 -42.75 36.17
N ILE A 734 37.21 -42.31 34.97
CA ILE A 734 35.81 -42.26 34.52
C ILE A 734 35.63 -43.14 33.28
N GLY A 735 34.62 -44.00 33.30
CA GLY A 735 34.24 -44.87 32.19
C GLY A 735 33.34 -44.21 31.14
N ILE A 736 33.68 -44.43 29.87
CA ILE A 736 32.99 -43.89 28.70
C ILE A 736 32.93 -44.92 27.57
N ARG A 737 31.98 -44.80 26.66
CA ARG A 737 31.73 -45.71 25.54
C ARG A 737 31.49 -44.93 24.25
N ALA A 738 32.13 -45.33 23.16
CA ALA A 738 31.83 -44.81 21.83
C ALA A 738 30.47 -45.34 21.37
N LEU A 739 29.61 -44.48 20.83
CA LEU A 739 28.33 -44.87 20.26
C LEU A 739 28.55 -45.70 18.99
N ALA A 740 27.56 -46.54 18.66
CA ALA A 740 27.71 -47.52 17.57
C ALA A 740 27.75 -46.88 16.17
N ASP A 741 27.26 -45.65 16.06
CA ASP A 741 27.17 -44.82 14.87
C ASP A 741 28.19 -43.66 14.86
N ALA A 742 29.12 -43.63 15.81
CA ALA A 742 30.11 -42.56 15.90
C ALA A 742 31.15 -42.65 14.76
N GLU A 743 31.42 -41.52 14.09
CA GLU A 743 32.39 -41.46 12.99
C GLU A 743 33.85 -41.38 13.50
N PRO A 744 34.85 -41.92 12.78
CA PRO A 744 36.25 -41.85 13.20
C PRO A 744 36.80 -40.42 13.19
N GLY A 745 37.35 -39.97 14.31
CA GLY A 745 37.73 -38.56 14.48
C GLY A 745 38.06 -38.22 15.93
N THR A 746 38.65 -37.06 16.16
CA THR A 746 38.77 -36.49 17.51
C THR A 746 37.56 -35.59 17.75
N GLU A 747 36.73 -35.98 18.70
CA GLU A 747 35.46 -35.32 19.01
C GLU A 747 35.63 -34.49 20.30
N SER A 748 35.31 -33.18 20.24
CA SER A 748 35.41 -32.28 21.40
C SER A 748 34.35 -31.18 21.46
N ASP A 749 33.43 -31.11 20.49
CA ASP A 749 32.70 -29.88 20.19
C ASP A 749 31.59 -29.53 21.20
N ASP A 750 31.19 -30.47 22.06
CA ASP A 750 30.16 -30.30 23.09
C ASP A 750 30.48 -30.98 24.45
N GLY A 751 31.66 -31.59 24.58
CA GLY A 751 32.07 -32.30 25.79
C GLY A 751 32.66 -31.36 26.84
N SER A 752 32.27 -31.49 28.11
CA SER A 752 32.82 -30.64 29.18
C SER A 752 32.73 -31.25 30.58
N ALA A 753 33.61 -30.80 31.48
CA ALA A 753 33.67 -31.16 32.88
C ALA A 753 33.47 -29.91 33.74
N ALA A 754 32.35 -29.83 34.46
CA ALA A 754 32.03 -28.77 35.40
C ALA A 754 32.16 -29.30 36.84
N ILE A 755 33.22 -28.88 37.52
CA ILE A 755 33.47 -29.27 38.92
C ILE A 755 33.00 -28.13 39.83
N GLY A 756 31.91 -28.36 40.56
CA GLY A 756 31.27 -27.30 41.35
C GLY A 756 30.88 -26.10 40.49
N ARG A 757 31.26 -24.89 40.92
CA ARG A 757 30.96 -23.60 40.27
C ARG A 757 32.07 -23.12 39.32
N LEU A 758 33.06 -23.96 39.01
CA LEU A 758 34.16 -23.61 38.12
C LEU A 758 33.75 -23.59 36.64
N THR A 759 34.48 -22.81 35.84
CA THR A 759 34.33 -22.80 34.39
C THR A 759 34.55 -24.22 33.84
N PRO A 760 33.63 -24.74 33.01
CA PRO A 760 33.76 -26.07 32.47
C PRO A 760 35.06 -26.25 31.68
N VAL A 761 35.72 -27.39 31.88
CA VAL A 761 36.92 -27.79 31.11
C VAL A 761 36.46 -28.67 29.95
N PRO A 762 36.82 -28.36 28.69
CA PRO A 762 36.39 -29.16 27.56
C PRO A 762 36.94 -30.58 27.67
N LEU A 763 36.09 -31.55 27.35
CA LEU A 763 36.49 -32.95 27.23
C LEU A 763 36.61 -33.29 25.76
N SER A 764 37.76 -33.87 25.37
CA SER A 764 37.94 -34.47 24.05
C SER A 764 37.94 -35.99 24.16
N ALA A 765 37.68 -36.71 23.06
CA ALA A 765 37.89 -38.15 22.93
C ALA A 765 38.16 -38.49 21.45
N ARG A 766 38.70 -39.67 21.15
CA ARG A 766 38.95 -40.08 19.76
C ARG A 766 38.22 -41.38 19.43
N VAL A 767 37.36 -41.35 18.41
CA VAL A 767 36.80 -42.56 17.81
C VAL A 767 37.83 -43.12 16.83
N GLY A 768 38.13 -44.40 16.99
CA GLY A 768 39.20 -45.10 16.31
C GLY A 768 38.86 -45.65 14.94
#